data_AF-A0A9W7FU59-F1
#
_entry.id   AF-A0A9W7FU59-F1
#
_cell.length_a   1.000
_cell.length_b   1.000
_cell.length_c   1.000
_cell.angle_alpha   90.00
_cell.angle_beta   90.00
_cell.angle_gamma   90.00
#
_symmetry.space_group_name_H-M   'P 1'
#
loop_
_entity.id
_entity.type
_entity.pdbx_description
1 polymer ?
#
loop_
_entity_poly.entity_id
_entity_poly.type
_entity_poly.pdbx_seq_one_letter_code
_entity_poly.pdbx_strand_id
1 'polypeptide(L)'
;MSFAIQLQQVLDLIDDERHLDASKIYKTLQSTAPASPAKSKIKFASKASKDVQKYHALHAENIGKLEKLEKVAIKIRSSKEALSSSKDWIIAQTLFGITTSYRRETDGTLSIKLEGELSNVPLFEQLCVLRETDLFHLWAPFVPRSKKLLQVTKIELVSWFIISVPIFGLSRDAVFHAYGCDCMEESGSVIICAESVEEFEGVDIPEEPKGWGGGRMIVRSFSGLVTILSPTDARTCLIANVDPRLSLPQKLIDFSMKKMCGVLLLCLQKMAKKIVKNPKKSEHAKHMRSDQAFYQDWLLPKFQDYCDKKGWTMPPVGALNVDNPSPPNRQKSSESFDEEADDYVLSEDGGKTFSSMSDITEDSNSSVSSDGTRSKSRSVLSRAVHKVSKKVKERKTKKLEKERLVFRKEAEANMTKIQCVSPQLMKRYGEWTKAKPGEEKSFGDRIYELPIWPIEFGVLQVQGLRLLGDFLSGADYGPTAICLMAGGVTVVSCAGLFFATFGGLQNAKSRRSGTLSETRNFATGVVTCLIGIISALGALGCRTYTFLERYYLETLRHHNFLPDPTAFPMYNDVRAWNLYLLARYSKFCTALFFACAFVAVCGTVLIKFKKEVSATGLGEKMFRTFAELNGGGMAKVRNGTVVNNSKEERRQVLAQKLQKRREQAAKRS
;
A
#
# COMPACT_ATOMS: atom_id res chain seq x y z
N MET A 1 -28.63 -43.95 -5.28
CA MET A 1 -29.06 -42.88 -4.35
C MET A 1 -30.24 -42.16 -5.01
N SER A 2 -31.25 -41.74 -4.25
CA SER A 2 -32.45 -41.09 -4.81
C SER A 2 -32.10 -39.70 -5.37
N PHE A 3 -32.75 -39.29 -6.47
CA PHE A 3 -32.49 -38.00 -7.12
C PHE A 3 -32.85 -36.82 -6.20
N ALA A 4 -33.93 -36.97 -5.42
CA ALA A 4 -34.34 -35.96 -4.45
C ALA A 4 -33.31 -35.79 -3.32
N ILE A 5 -32.67 -36.87 -2.87
CA ILE A 5 -31.62 -36.82 -1.85
C ILE A 5 -30.38 -36.08 -2.39
N GLN A 6 -29.98 -36.36 -3.64
CA GLN A 6 -28.84 -35.66 -4.26
C GLN A 6 -29.12 -34.18 -4.46
N LEU A 7 -30.35 -33.81 -4.86
CA LEU A 7 -30.71 -32.40 -4.98
C LEU A 7 -30.72 -31.71 -3.61
N GLN A 8 -31.20 -32.37 -2.57
CA GLN A 8 -31.13 -31.82 -1.20
C GLN A 8 -29.67 -31.59 -0.79
N GLN A 9 -28.78 -32.55 -1.06
CA GLN A 9 -27.35 -32.39 -0.81
C GLN A 9 -26.76 -31.18 -1.56
N VAL A 10 -27.18 -30.92 -2.80
CA VAL A 10 -26.78 -29.70 -3.54
C VAL A 10 -27.24 -28.45 -2.81
N LEU A 11 -28.49 -28.41 -2.33
CA LEU A 11 -29.03 -27.26 -1.59
C LEU A 11 -28.28 -27.04 -0.27
N ASP A 12 -27.97 -28.12 0.47
CA ASP A 12 -27.22 -28.05 1.71
C ASP A 12 -25.79 -27.50 1.47
N LEU A 13 -25.14 -27.90 0.37
CA LEU A 13 -23.83 -27.36 -0.03
C LEU A 13 -23.90 -25.90 -0.47
N ILE A 14 -24.99 -25.44 -1.09
CA ILE A 14 -25.21 -24.02 -1.39
C ILE A 14 -25.32 -23.22 -0.08
N ASP A 15 -26.14 -23.69 0.85
CA ASP A 15 -26.36 -23.01 2.14
C ASP A 15 -25.08 -23.02 3.00
N ASP A 16 -24.18 -23.97 2.76
CA ASP A 16 -22.85 -24.06 3.36
C ASP A 16 -21.74 -23.32 2.58
N GLU A 17 -22.11 -22.60 1.51
CA GLU A 17 -21.25 -21.77 0.67
C GLU A 17 -20.16 -22.55 -0.13
N ARG A 18 -20.38 -23.85 -0.34
CA ARG A 18 -19.54 -24.78 -1.12
C ARG A 18 -19.97 -24.88 -2.57
N HIS A 19 -19.99 -23.72 -3.23
CA HIS A 19 -20.59 -23.54 -4.56
C HIS A 19 -19.97 -24.41 -5.67
N LEU A 20 -18.66 -24.68 -5.63
CA LEU A 20 -18.01 -25.49 -6.67
C LEU A 20 -18.47 -26.96 -6.64
N ASP A 21 -18.55 -27.55 -5.45
CA ASP A 21 -19.00 -28.92 -5.26
C ASP A 21 -20.50 -29.07 -5.51
N ALA A 22 -21.29 -28.11 -5.04
CA ALA A 22 -22.72 -28.05 -5.34
C ALA A 22 -22.97 -28.03 -6.86
N SER A 23 -22.28 -27.17 -7.62
CA SER A 23 -22.42 -27.10 -9.09
C SER A 23 -21.97 -28.39 -9.77
N LYS A 24 -20.91 -29.05 -9.28
CA LYS A 24 -20.44 -30.32 -9.83
C LYS A 24 -21.49 -31.42 -9.69
N ILE A 25 -22.03 -31.60 -8.49
CA ILE A 25 -23.08 -32.60 -8.21
C ILE A 25 -24.34 -32.27 -9.01
N TYR A 26 -24.73 -31.00 -9.05
CA TYR A 26 -25.91 -30.55 -9.78
C TYR A 26 -25.82 -30.83 -11.29
N LYS A 27 -24.65 -30.64 -11.92
CA LYS A 27 -24.46 -30.97 -13.34
C LYS A 27 -24.57 -32.47 -13.61
N THR A 28 -24.00 -33.30 -12.75
CA THR A 28 -24.17 -34.77 -12.83
C THR A 28 -25.63 -35.16 -12.66
N LEU A 29 -26.34 -34.47 -11.77
CA LEU A 29 -27.77 -34.69 -11.55
C LEU A 29 -28.59 -34.30 -12.78
N GLN A 30 -28.33 -33.15 -13.39
CA GLN A 30 -28.99 -32.70 -14.62
C GLN A 30 -28.77 -33.66 -15.80
N SER A 31 -27.57 -34.25 -15.92
CA SER A 31 -27.26 -35.18 -17.01
C SER A 31 -27.86 -36.57 -16.83
N THR A 32 -28.20 -36.95 -15.58
CA THR A 32 -28.70 -38.30 -15.25
C THR A 32 -30.17 -38.33 -14.87
N ALA A 33 -30.74 -37.20 -14.45
CA ALA A 33 -32.14 -37.09 -14.10
C ALA A 33 -33.02 -37.31 -15.34
N PRO A 34 -34.10 -38.08 -15.23
CA PRO A 34 -35.04 -38.24 -16.33
C PRO A 34 -35.63 -36.88 -16.70
N ALA A 35 -35.84 -36.66 -18.00
CA ALA A 35 -36.56 -35.49 -18.48
C ALA A 35 -37.93 -35.43 -17.78
N SER A 36 -38.35 -34.21 -17.44
CA SER A 36 -39.66 -33.97 -16.81
C SER A 36 -40.73 -34.75 -17.59
N PRO A 37 -41.50 -35.63 -16.92
CA PRO A 37 -42.47 -36.46 -17.61
C PRO A 37 -43.45 -35.56 -18.33
N ALA A 38 -43.29 -35.44 -19.65
CA ALA A 38 -44.33 -34.86 -20.50
C ALA A 38 -45.63 -35.58 -20.15
N LYS A 39 -46.76 -34.85 -20.11
CA LYS A 39 -48.10 -35.23 -19.60
C LYS A 39 -48.73 -36.54 -20.15
N SER A 40 -47.94 -37.44 -20.75
CA SER A 40 -48.27 -38.81 -21.10
C SER A 40 -48.83 -39.57 -19.88
N LYS A 41 -50.05 -40.09 -20.06
CA LYS A 41 -50.86 -40.80 -19.06
C LYS A 41 -50.31 -42.20 -18.77
N ILE A 42 -49.08 -42.32 -18.30
CA ILE A 42 -48.50 -43.64 -17.96
C ILE A 42 -48.97 -44.04 -16.56
N LYS A 43 -49.89 -45.02 -16.51
CA LYS A 43 -50.57 -45.51 -15.28
C LYS A 43 -49.70 -46.42 -14.38
N PHE A 44 -48.38 -46.45 -14.53
CA PHE A 44 -47.51 -47.29 -13.70
C PHE A 44 -46.88 -46.48 -12.55
N ALA A 45 -47.52 -46.53 -11.38
CA ALA A 45 -47.05 -45.94 -10.14
C ALA A 45 -45.92 -46.79 -9.52
N SER A 46 -44.74 -46.81 -10.15
CA SER A 46 -43.56 -47.44 -9.55
C SER A 46 -42.96 -46.53 -8.47
N LYS A 47 -42.28 -47.11 -7.47
CA LYS A 47 -41.55 -46.35 -6.43
C LYS A 47 -40.55 -45.35 -7.03
N ALA A 48 -39.93 -45.69 -8.16
CA ALA A 48 -39.05 -44.81 -8.93
C ALA A 48 -39.78 -43.56 -9.46
N SER A 49 -41.06 -43.69 -9.84
CA SER A 49 -41.88 -42.55 -10.27
C SER A 49 -42.08 -41.52 -9.16
N LYS A 50 -42.28 -41.97 -7.91
CA LYS A 50 -42.43 -41.06 -6.75
C LYS A 50 -41.17 -40.25 -6.46
N ASP A 51 -39.99 -40.87 -6.57
CA ASP A 51 -38.72 -40.20 -6.34
C ASP A 51 -38.45 -39.10 -7.39
N VAL A 52 -38.71 -39.41 -8.66
CA VAL A 52 -38.59 -38.47 -9.78
C VAL A 52 -39.57 -37.30 -9.63
N GLN A 53 -40.82 -37.56 -9.22
CA GLN A 53 -41.79 -36.50 -8.93
C GLN A 53 -41.32 -35.58 -7.80
N LYS A 54 -40.77 -36.15 -6.72
CA LYS A 54 -40.21 -35.38 -5.60
C LYS A 54 -39.02 -34.52 -6.04
N TYR A 55 -38.13 -35.07 -6.88
CA TYR A 55 -37.03 -34.31 -7.47
C TYR A 55 -37.53 -33.12 -8.28
N HIS A 56 -38.47 -33.31 -9.21
CA HIS A 56 -38.97 -32.20 -10.03
C HIS A 56 -39.71 -31.14 -9.21
N ALA A 57 -40.45 -31.52 -8.18
CA ALA A 57 -41.09 -30.57 -7.28
C ALA A 57 -40.06 -29.72 -6.53
N LEU A 58 -39.05 -30.37 -5.92
CA LEU A 58 -37.97 -29.69 -5.18
C LEU A 58 -37.12 -28.81 -6.11
N HIS A 59 -36.87 -29.27 -7.33
CA HIS A 59 -36.15 -28.53 -8.37
C HIS A 59 -36.91 -27.27 -8.80
N ALA A 60 -38.21 -27.38 -9.05
CA ALA A 60 -39.05 -26.26 -9.43
C ALA A 60 -39.13 -25.20 -8.31
N GLU A 61 -39.23 -25.64 -7.05
CA GLU A 61 -39.25 -24.75 -5.88
C GLU A 61 -37.92 -23.96 -5.73
N ASN A 62 -36.79 -24.57 -6.10
CA ASN A 62 -35.46 -24.01 -5.87
C ASN A 62 -34.75 -23.52 -7.14
N ILE A 63 -35.47 -23.38 -8.26
CA ILE A 63 -34.88 -23.05 -9.56
C ILE A 63 -34.03 -21.77 -9.51
N GLY A 64 -34.50 -20.73 -8.82
CA GLY A 64 -33.77 -19.46 -8.69
C GLY A 64 -32.44 -19.60 -7.93
N LYS A 65 -32.40 -20.41 -6.87
CA LYS A 65 -31.16 -20.71 -6.14
C LYS A 65 -30.17 -21.49 -7.01
N LEU A 66 -30.66 -22.46 -7.78
CA LEU A 66 -29.85 -23.30 -8.67
C LEU A 66 -29.29 -22.51 -9.87
N GLU A 67 -30.06 -21.59 -10.43
CA GLU A 67 -29.59 -20.66 -11.46
C GLU A 67 -28.51 -19.71 -10.92
N LYS A 68 -28.70 -19.20 -9.69
CA LYS A 68 -27.68 -18.38 -9.00
C LYS A 68 -26.40 -19.18 -8.78
N LEU A 69 -26.51 -20.43 -8.30
CA LEU A 69 -25.38 -21.34 -8.10
C LEU A 69 -24.54 -21.48 -9.38
N GLU A 70 -25.15 -21.76 -10.53
CA GLU A 70 -24.41 -21.93 -11.78
C GLU A 70 -23.66 -20.66 -12.20
N LYS A 71 -24.29 -19.49 -12.08
CA LYS A 71 -23.63 -18.20 -12.37
C LYS A 71 -22.42 -17.98 -11.45
N VAL A 72 -22.59 -18.20 -10.15
CA VAL A 72 -21.53 -18.03 -9.15
C VAL A 72 -20.40 -19.03 -9.38
N ALA A 73 -20.72 -20.31 -9.62
CA ALA A 73 -19.74 -21.36 -9.86
C ALA A 73 -18.91 -21.14 -11.15
N ILE A 74 -19.52 -20.59 -12.21
CA ILE A 74 -18.77 -20.20 -13.43
C ILE A 74 -17.73 -19.13 -13.10
N LYS A 75 -18.11 -18.09 -12.36
CA LYS A 75 -17.20 -17.01 -11.99
C LYS A 75 -16.08 -17.51 -11.08
N ILE A 76 -16.38 -18.29 -10.05
CA ILE A 76 -15.37 -18.87 -9.14
C ILE A 76 -14.41 -19.77 -9.92
N ARG A 77 -14.89 -20.62 -10.84
CA ARG A 77 -14.04 -21.49 -11.66
C ARG A 77 -13.09 -20.68 -12.54
N SER A 78 -13.60 -19.66 -13.23
CA SER A 78 -12.79 -18.75 -14.05
C SER A 78 -11.73 -18.01 -13.21
N SER A 79 -12.10 -17.52 -12.02
CA SER A 79 -11.18 -16.92 -11.06
C SER A 79 -10.10 -17.90 -10.60
N LYS A 80 -10.47 -19.14 -10.26
CA LYS A 80 -9.52 -20.20 -9.84
C LYS A 80 -8.51 -20.53 -10.94
N GLU A 81 -8.97 -20.64 -12.18
CA GLU A 81 -8.13 -20.84 -13.36
C GLU A 81 -7.16 -19.66 -13.57
N ALA A 82 -7.66 -18.43 -13.48
CA ALA A 82 -6.85 -17.22 -13.60
C ALA A 82 -5.77 -17.12 -12.51
N LEU A 83 -6.11 -17.46 -11.26
CA LEU A 83 -5.20 -17.48 -10.11
C LEU A 83 -4.11 -18.54 -10.24
N SER A 84 -4.46 -19.70 -10.82
CA SER A 84 -3.55 -20.84 -11.01
C SER A 84 -2.65 -20.66 -12.25
N SER A 85 -3.02 -19.79 -13.19
CA SER A 85 -2.23 -19.52 -14.38
C SER A 85 -0.97 -18.70 -14.04
N SER A 86 0.18 -19.24 -14.44
CA SER A 86 1.47 -18.55 -14.42
C SER A 86 1.84 -17.89 -15.75
N LYS A 87 1.01 -18.08 -16.79
CA LYS A 87 1.29 -17.60 -18.14
C LYS A 87 1.15 -16.06 -18.21
N ASP A 88 2.09 -15.43 -18.91
CA ASP A 88 2.08 -14.01 -19.31
C ASP A 88 2.15 -12.99 -18.17
N TRP A 89 2.53 -13.42 -16.96
CA TRP A 89 2.76 -12.50 -15.83
C TRP A 89 4.19 -11.96 -15.83
N ILE A 90 4.34 -10.64 -15.81
CA ILE A 90 5.63 -9.96 -15.71
C ILE A 90 5.83 -9.53 -14.26
N ILE A 91 6.93 -9.96 -13.64
CA ILE A 91 7.27 -9.56 -12.27
C ILE A 91 7.61 -8.06 -12.26
N ALA A 92 6.90 -7.28 -11.44
CA ALA A 92 7.21 -5.88 -11.20
C ALA A 92 8.20 -5.69 -10.05
N GLN A 93 7.98 -6.39 -8.94
CA GLN A 93 8.81 -6.31 -7.74
C GLN A 93 8.48 -7.43 -6.74
N THR A 94 9.42 -7.75 -5.87
CA THR A 94 9.19 -8.58 -4.68
C THR A 94 9.62 -7.78 -3.45
N LEU A 95 8.69 -7.53 -2.53
CA LEU A 95 8.93 -6.78 -1.30
C LEU A 95 8.30 -7.53 -0.12
N PHE A 96 9.06 -7.71 0.96
CA PHE A 96 8.59 -8.40 2.18
C PHE A 96 8.02 -9.80 1.94
N GLY A 97 8.62 -10.56 1.01
CA GLY A 97 8.13 -11.88 0.62
C GLY A 97 6.86 -11.88 -0.24
N ILE A 98 6.36 -10.70 -0.62
CA ILE A 98 5.21 -10.53 -1.51
C ILE A 98 5.71 -10.18 -2.90
N THR A 99 5.43 -11.03 -3.87
CA THR A 99 5.70 -10.81 -5.29
C THR A 99 4.52 -10.10 -5.94
N THR A 100 4.78 -8.96 -6.55
CA THR A 100 3.84 -8.22 -7.40
C THR A 100 4.20 -8.49 -8.85
N SER A 101 3.25 -9.06 -9.59
CA SER A 101 3.32 -9.26 -11.03
C SER A 101 2.20 -8.51 -11.72
N TYR A 102 2.34 -8.26 -13.01
CA TYR A 102 1.30 -7.62 -13.81
C TYR A 102 1.20 -8.22 -15.19
N ARG A 103 0.05 -8.05 -15.82
CA ARG A 103 -0.21 -8.43 -17.20
C ARG A 103 -1.12 -7.38 -17.83
N ARG A 104 -0.90 -7.08 -19.11
CA ARG A 104 -1.85 -6.30 -19.89
C ARG A 104 -2.85 -7.23 -20.53
N GLU A 105 -4.12 -6.96 -20.32
CA GLU A 105 -5.19 -7.69 -20.98
C GLU A 105 -5.34 -7.24 -22.44
N THR A 106 -6.11 -8.00 -23.22
CA THR A 106 -6.33 -7.73 -24.65
C THR A 106 -7.05 -6.39 -24.90
N ASP A 107 -7.84 -5.92 -23.93
CA ASP A 107 -8.49 -4.60 -23.95
C ASP A 107 -7.57 -3.45 -23.52
N GLY A 108 -6.29 -3.73 -23.25
CA GLY A 108 -5.28 -2.76 -22.82
C GLY A 108 -5.28 -2.47 -21.32
N THR A 109 -6.25 -3.00 -20.56
CA THR A 109 -6.32 -2.83 -19.10
C THR A 109 -5.16 -3.55 -18.40
N LEU A 110 -4.88 -3.16 -17.16
CA LEU A 110 -3.79 -3.70 -16.36
C LEU A 110 -4.35 -4.61 -15.25
N SER A 111 -4.03 -5.90 -15.34
CA SER A 111 -4.23 -6.83 -14.24
C SER A 111 -2.97 -6.89 -13.38
N ILE A 112 -3.15 -6.88 -12.06
CA ILE A 112 -2.06 -6.98 -11.08
C ILE A 112 -2.29 -8.21 -10.23
N LYS A 113 -1.25 -9.03 -10.12
CA LYS A 113 -1.19 -10.23 -9.28
C LYS A 113 -0.28 -9.96 -8.09
N LEU A 114 -0.77 -10.22 -6.89
CA LEU A 114 -0.03 -10.21 -5.65
C LEU A 114 0.03 -11.64 -5.12
N GLU A 115 1.21 -12.13 -4.82
CA GLU A 115 1.40 -13.48 -4.32
C GLU A 115 2.41 -13.47 -3.17
N GLY A 116 2.03 -14.01 -2.02
CA GLY A 116 2.90 -14.06 -0.85
C GLY A 116 2.43 -15.06 0.19
N GLU A 117 3.36 -15.51 1.02
CA GLU A 117 3.07 -16.35 2.18
C GLU A 117 2.96 -15.48 3.43
N LEU A 118 1.88 -15.69 4.18
CA LEU A 118 1.58 -14.98 5.41
C LEU A 118 1.85 -15.95 6.57
N SER A 119 3.09 -15.93 7.06
CA SER A 119 3.52 -16.84 8.13
C SER A 119 3.33 -16.22 9.52
N ASN A 120 3.04 -17.09 10.51
CA ASN A 120 2.78 -16.70 11.90
C ASN A 120 1.64 -15.68 12.02
N VAL A 121 0.59 -15.86 11.21
CA VAL A 121 -0.64 -15.08 11.28
C VAL A 121 -1.79 -16.08 11.30
N PRO A 122 -2.51 -16.24 12.41
CA PRO A 122 -3.64 -17.16 12.45
C PRO A 122 -4.63 -16.85 11.32
N LEU A 123 -4.95 -17.87 10.54
CA LEU A 123 -5.73 -17.70 9.30
C LEU A 123 -7.14 -17.16 9.58
N PHE A 124 -7.70 -17.51 10.74
CA PHE A 124 -9.01 -17.05 11.17
C PHE A 124 -9.11 -15.51 11.22
N GLU A 125 -8.12 -14.85 11.81
CA GLU A 125 -7.99 -13.40 11.85
C GLU A 125 -7.72 -12.79 10.47
N GLN A 126 -7.00 -13.47 9.59
CA GLN A 126 -6.78 -13.00 8.21
C GLN A 126 -8.10 -12.93 7.43
N LEU A 127 -8.93 -13.97 7.54
CA LEU A 127 -10.25 -14.01 6.89
C LEU A 127 -11.19 -12.95 7.46
N CYS A 128 -11.11 -12.68 8.77
CA CYS A 128 -11.85 -11.56 9.38
C CYS A 128 -11.45 -10.22 8.76
N VAL A 129 -10.15 -9.92 8.62
CA VAL A 129 -9.68 -8.66 8.01
C VAL A 129 -10.16 -8.51 6.56
N LEU A 130 -10.25 -9.61 5.81
CA LEU A 130 -10.78 -9.59 4.43
C LEU A 130 -12.30 -9.42 4.36
N ARG A 131 -13.05 -10.07 5.25
CA ARG A 131 -14.52 -10.07 5.26
C ARG A 131 -15.09 -8.74 5.75
N GLU A 132 -14.49 -8.13 6.78
CA GLU A 132 -14.99 -6.88 7.38
C GLU A 132 -14.61 -5.66 6.52
N THR A 133 -15.22 -5.60 5.34
CA THR A 133 -15.01 -4.56 4.32
C THR A 133 -15.32 -3.14 4.80
N ASP A 134 -16.21 -2.98 5.77
CA ASP A 134 -16.47 -1.71 6.45
C ASP A 134 -15.29 -1.23 7.31
N LEU A 135 -14.39 -2.13 7.72
CA LEU A 135 -13.19 -1.80 8.49
C LEU A 135 -11.94 -1.60 7.60
N PHE A 136 -12.07 -1.61 6.28
CA PHE A 136 -10.93 -1.38 5.37
C PHE A 136 -10.21 -0.06 5.64
N HIS A 137 -10.93 1.00 6.02
CA HIS A 137 -10.33 2.29 6.36
C HIS A 137 -9.36 2.25 7.56
N LEU A 138 -9.38 1.18 8.38
CA LEU A 138 -8.47 1.03 9.51
C LEU A 138 -7.09 0.48 9.13
N TRP A 139 -6.95 -0.12 7.95
CA TRP A 139 -5.73 -0.84 7.57
C TRP A 139 -5.31 -0.68 6.11
N ALA A 140 -6.26 -0.53 5.20
CA ALA A 140 -5.97 -0.41 3.79
C ALA A 140 -5.38 0.97 3.49
N PRO A 141 -4.24 1.05 2.78
CA PRO A 141 -3.60 2.32 2.49
C PRO A 141 -4.51 3.20 1.63
N PHE A 142 -4.55 4.49 1.95
CA PHE A 142 -5.34 5.50 1.23
C PHE A 142 -6.85 5.29 1.24
N VAL A 143 -7.39 4.42 2.10
CA VAL A 143 -8.83 4.25 2.25
C VAL A 143 -9.31 5.10 3.44
N PRO A 144 -9.74 6.37 3.26
CA PRO A 144 -10.24 7.16 4.39
C PRO A 144 -11.59 6.67 4.90
N ARG A 145 -12.39 6.01 4.05
CA ARG A 145 -13.76 5.59 4.37
C ARG A 145 -14.09 4.28 3.66
N SER A 146 -14.80 3.41 4.36
CA SER A 146 -15.34 2.16 3.84
C SER A 146 -16.65 1.83 4.55
N LYS A 147 -17.55 1.11 3.86
CA LYS A 147 -18.87 0.74 4.37
C LYS A 147 -19.34 -0.56 3.72
N LYS A 148 -19.87 -1.46 4.55
CA LYS A 148 -20.64 -2.63 4.13
C LYS A 148 -22.06 -2.18 3.86
N LEU A 149 -22.50 -2.26 2.61
CA LEU A 149 -23.81 -1.77 2.18
C LEU A 149 -24.89 -2.83 2.42
N LEU A 150 -24.58 -4.10 2.13
CA LEU A 150 -25.49 -5.23 2.33
C LEU A 150 -24.70 -6.51 2.58
N GLN A 151 -25.17 -7.34 3.49
CA GLN A 151 -24.73 -8.74 3.65
C GLN A 151 -25.82 -9.63 3.03
N VAL A 152 -25.50 -10.33 1.92
CA VAL A 152 -26.47 -11.12 1.16
C VAL A 152 -26.54 -12.56 1.69
N THR A 153 -25.38 -13.19 1.88
CA THR A 153 -25.22 -14.53 2.49
C THR A 153 -24.12 -14.49 3.54
N LYS A 154 -23.56 -15.62 3.98
CA LYS A 154 -22.47 -15.64 4.98
C LYS A 154 -21.18 -15.02 4.43
N ILE A 155 -20.90 -15.25 3.14
CA ILE A 155 -19.70 -14.79 2.44
C ILE A 155 -19.99 -14.02 1.14
N GLU A 156 -21.25 -13.65 0.89
CA GLU A 156 -21.67 -12.73 -0.18
C GLU A 156 -22.10 -11.37 0.39
N LEU A 157 -21.54 -10.29 -0.13
CA LEU A 157 -21.78 -8.92 0.36
C LEU A 157 -21.66 -7.88 -0.75
N VAL A 158 -22.25 -6.71 -0.52
CA VAL A 158 -22.08 -5.51 -1.33
C VAL A 158 -21.42 -4.46 -0.47
N SER A 159 -20.35 -3.88 -0.97
CA SER A 159 -19.54 -2.93 -0.20
C SER A 159 -19.08 -1.75 -1.03
N TRP A 160 -18.71 -0.70 -0.30
CA TRP A 160 -18.26 0.56 -0.84
C TRP A 160 -17.03 1.04 -0.07
N PHE A 161 -16.07 1.62 -0.78
CA PHE A 161 -14.97 2.36 -0.16
C PHE A 161 -14.57 3.55 -1.01
N ILE A 162 -13.91 4.51 -0.38
CA ILE A 162 -13.22 5.61 -1.04
C ILE A 162 -11.72 5.38 -0.91
N ILE A 163 -10.99 5.54 -2.01
CA ILE A 163 -9.54 5.74 -2.04
C ILE A 163 -9.28 7.24 -2.22
N SER A 164 -8.47 7.83 -1.35
CA SER A 164 -8.04 9.22 -1.48
C SER A 164 -6.52 9.33 -1.37
N VAL A 165 -5.93 10.06 -2.32
CA VAL A 165 -4.51 10.43 -2.28
C VAL A 165 -4.43 11.94 -2.13
N PRO A 166 -4.40 12.46 -0.88
CA PRO A 166 -4.54 13.90 -0.60
C PRO A 166 -3.52 14.77 -1.33
N ILE A 167 -2.28 14.27 -1.48
CA ILE A 167 -1.18 14.98 -2.15
C ILE A 167 -1.51 15.35 -3.60
N PHE A 168 -2.36 14.54 -4.27
CA PHE A 168 -2.79 14.80 -5.65
C PHE A 168 -4.22 15.31 -5.75
N GLY A 169 -4.91 15.55 -4.62
CA GLY A 169 -6.32 15.89 -4.61
C GLY A 169 -7.22 14.83 -5.27
N LEU A 170 -6.75 13.58 -5.37
CA LEU A 170 -7.50 12.51 -6.00
C LEU A 170 -8.40 11.84 -4.97
N SER A 171 -9.68 11.66 -5.30
CA SER A 171 -10.64 10.94 -4.48
C SER A 171 -11.52 10.09 -5.38
N ARG A 172 -11.42 8.78 -5.23
CA ARG A 172 -12.18 7.83 -6.04
C ARG A 172 -12.94 6.88 -5.15
N ASP A 173 -14.16 6.54 -5.52
CA ASP A 173 -14.90 5.49 -4.83
C ASP A 173 -15.01 4.22 -5.68
N ALA A 174 -15.36 3.11 -5.04
CA ALA A 174 -15.74 1.89 -5.71
C ALA A 174 -16.91 1.27 -4.96
N VAL A 175 -17.89 0.79 -5.70
CA VAL A 175 -18.98 -0.06 -5.22
C VAL A 175 -18.78 -1.42 -5.88
N PHE A 176 -18.80 -2.48 -5.09
CA PHE A 176 -18.56 -3.82 -5.60
C PHE A 176 -19.44 -4.85 -4.89
N HIS A 177 -19.81 -5.88 -5.63
CA HIS A 177 -20.42 -7.10 -5.14
C HIS A 177 -19.33 -8.17 -5.03
N ALA A 178 -19.17 -8.73 -3.85
CA ALA A 178 -18.21 -9.79 -3.56
C ALA A 178 -18.94 -11.05 -3.13
N TYR A 179 -18.41 -12.20 -3.54
CA TYR A 179 -18.85 -13.50 -3.07
C TYR A 179 -17.63 -14.39 -2.83
N GLY A 180 -17.69 -15.16 -1.76
CA GLY A 180 -16.70 -16.18 -1.44
C GLY A 180 -17.13 -17.57 -1.88
N CYS A 181 -16.19 -18.51 -1.83
CA CYS A 181 -16.45 -19.94 -1.89
C CYS A 181 -15.58 -20.62 -0.85
N ASP A 182 -16.20 -21.38 0.03
CA ASP A 182 -15.48 -22.32 0.88
C ASP A 182 -15.04 -23.49 0.00
N CYS A 183 -13.74 -23.74 -0.06
CA CYS A 183 -13.13 -24.88 -0.74
C CYS A 183 -12.10 -25.58 0.18
N MET A 184 -12.28 -25.46 1.50
CA MET A 184 -11.36 -25.99 2.49
C MET A 184 -11.30 -27.52 2.43
N GLU A 185 -12.43 -28.19 2.34
CA GLU A 185 -12.46 -29.66 2.28
C GLU A 185 -11.82 -30.21 0.99
N GLU A 186 -12.10 -29.58 -0.14
CA GLU A 186 -11.75 -30.10 -1.47
C GLU A 186 -10.31 -29.75 -1.87
N SER A 187 -9.87 -28.55 -1.48
CA SER A 187 -8.59 -27.99 -1.94
C SER A 187 -7.77 -27.30 -0.87
N GLY A 188 -8.25 -27.26 0.37
CA GLY A 188 -7.58 -26.52 1.44
C GLY A 188 -7.48 -25.03 1.13
N SER A 189 -8.50 -24.44 0.52
CA SER A 189 -8.46 -23.03 0.13
C SER A 189 -9.80 -22.31 0.26
N VAL A 190 -9.75 -20.98 0.36
CA VAL A 190 -10.91 -20.10 0.25
C VAL A 190 -10.73 -19.23 -0.98
N ILE A 191 -11.78 -19.12 -1.80
CA ILE A 191 -11.78 -18.30 -3.01
C ILE A 191 -12.67 -17.08 -2.78
N ILE A 192 -12.23 -15.91 -3.21
CA ILE A 192 -12.97 -14.66 -3.12
C ILE A 192 -13.04 -14.06 -4.51
N CYS A 193 -14.21 -13.63 -4.94
CA CYS A 193 -14.39 -12.91 -6.20
C CYS A 193 -15.10 -11.59 -5.91
N ALA A 194 -14.77 -10.55 -6.66
CA ALA A 194 -15.55 -9.31 -6.63
C ALA A 194 -15.56 -8.60 -7.98
N GLU A 195 -16.63 -7.86 -8.24
CA GLU A 195 -16.81 -7.02 -9.42
C GLU A 195 -17.60 -5.76 -9.06
N SER A 196 -17.36 -4.68 -9.79
CA SER A 196 -18.12 -3.44 -9.59
C SER A 196 -19.57 -3.59 -10.02
N VAL A 197 -20.46 -2.96 -9.25
CA VAL A 197 -21.90 -2.92 -9.55
C VAL A 197 -22.37 -1.47 -9.60
N GLU A 198 -23.22 -1.17 -10.59
CA GLU A 198 -23.84 0.16 -10.74
C GLU A 198 -25.17 0.26 -9.99
N GLU A 199 -25.90 -0.86 -9.90
CA GLU A 199 -27.16 -1.02 -9.19
C GLU A 199 -27.17 -2.38 -8.49
N PHE A 200 -27.74 -2.44 -7.28
CA PHE A 200 -27.97 -3.71 -6.57
C PHE A 200 -29.31 -3.64 -5.84
N GLU A 201 -30.11 -4.70 -5.96
CA GLU A 201 -31.46 -4.72 -5.41
C GLU A 201 -31.46 -4.54 -3.88
N GLY A 202 -32.27 -3.61 -3.39
CA GLY A 202 -32.39 -3.31 -1.95
C GLY A 202 -31.26 -2.46 -1.37
N VAL A 203 -30.33 -1.96 -2.19
CA VAL A 203 -29.18 -1.16 -1.73
C VAL A 203 -29.22 0.25 -2.31
N ASP A 204 -29.14 1.24 -1.43
CA ASP A 204 -28.88 2.63 -1.84
C ASP A 204 -27.39 2.84 -2.05
N ILE A 205 -26.99 2.98 -3.31
CA ILE A 205 -25.59 3.13 -3.69
C ILE A 205 -25.18 4.60 -3.49
N PRO A 206 -24.10 4.88 -2.73
CA PRO A 206 -23.64 6.25 -2.52
C PRO A 206 -23.43 7.02 -3.83
N GLU A 207 -23.65 8.33 -3.84
CA GLU A 207 -23.31 9.16 -5.01
C GLU A 207 -21.80 9.17 -5.28
N GLU A 208 -21.42 9.27 -6.54
CA GLU A 208 -20.00 9.38 -6.93
C GLU A 208 -19.37 10.66 -6.32
N PRO A 209 -18.12 10.59 -5.82
CA PRO A 209 -17.41 11.75 -5.30
C PRO A 209 -17.32 12.86 -6.36
N LYS A 210 -17.83 14.05 -6.03
CA LYS A 210 -17.75 15.24 -6.87
C LYS A 210 -16.45 16.01 -6.58
N GLY A 211 -15.91 16.69 -7.59
CA GLY A 211 -14.73 17.56 -7.45
C GLY A 211 -13.58 17.20 -8.38
N TRP A 212 -12.48 17.97 -8.31
CA TRP A 212 -11.29 17.69 -9.11
C TRP A 212 -10.69 16.35 -8.69
N GLY A 213 -10.45 15.45 -9.65
CA GLY A 213 -9.98 14.09 -9.36
C GLY A 213 -11.05 13.16 -8.77
N GLY A 214 -12.27 13.65 -8.53
CA GLY A 214 -13.45 12.91 -8.12
C GLY A 214 -13.92 11.92 -9.18
N GLY A 215 -14.47 10.78 -8.76
CA GLY A 215 -15.17 9.85 -9.65
C GLY A 215 -15.22 8.42 -9.12
N ARG A 216 -15.96 7.56 -9.81
CA ARG A 216 -16.05 6.14 -9.50
C ARG A 216 -15.05 5.32 -10.29
N MET A 217 -14.33 4.43 -9.61
CA MET A 217 -13.51 3.40 -10.24
C MET A 217 -14.39 2.21 -10.64
N ILE A 218 -13.94 1.45 -11.64
CA ILE A 218 -14.52 0.14 -11.97
C ILE A 218 -13.56 -0.95 -11.53
N VAL A 219 -13.99 -1.81 -10.63
CA VAL A 219 -13.36 -3.11 -10.37
C VAL A 219 -13.89 -4.08 -11.44
N ARG A 220 -13.14 -4.26 -12.53
CA ARG A 220 -13.56 -5.14 -13.63
C ARG A 220 -13.57 -6.60 -13.18
N SER A 221 -12.53 -6.97 -12.44
CA SER A 221 -12.46 -8.25 -11.77
C SER A 221 -11.52 -8.17 -10.58
N PHE A 222 -11.90 -8.84 -9.51
CA PHE A 222 -11.04 -9.16 -8.39
C PHE A 222 -11.18 -10.64 -8.09
N SER A 223 -10.07 -11.30 -7.82
CA SER A 223 -10.01 -12.72 -7.50
C SER A 223 -8.96 -12.93 -6.43
N GLY A 224 -9.32 -13.60 -5.35
CA GLY A 224 -8.44 -13.95 -4.25
C GLY A 224 -8.47 -15.45 -4.02
N LEU A 225 -7.30 -16.05 -3.79
CA LEU A 225 -7.14 -17.43 -3.38
C LEU A 225 -6.29 -17.44 -2.11
N VAL A 226 -6.87 -17.92 -1.03
CA VAL A 226 -6.17 -18.13 0.25
C VAL A 226 -6.00 -19.63 0.43
N THR A 227 -4.79 -20.14 0.21
CA THR A 227 -4.45 -21.55 0.42
C THR A 227 -3.95 -21.74 1.83
N ILE A 228 -4.56 -22.69 2.56
CA ILE A 228 -4.26 -22.98 3.95
C ILE A 228 -3.04 -23.92 4.00
N LEU A 229 -1.92 -23.44 4.54
CA LEU A 229 -0.69 -24.23 4.68
C LEU A 229 -0.58 -24.86 6.08
N SER A 230 -1.05 -24.12 7.09
CA SER A 230 -1.17 -24.54 8.48
C SER A 230 -2.26 -23.68 9.16
N PRO A 231 -2.61 -23.92 10.43
CA PRO A 231 -3.52 -23.03 11.17
C PRO A 231 -3.03 -21.58 11.30
N THR A 232 -1.72 -21.35 11.17
CA THR A 232 -1.06 -20.03 11.33
C THR A 232 -0.35 -19.54 10.08
N ASP A 233 -0.40 -20.30 8.98
CA ASP A 233 0.29 -19.98 7.74
C ASP A 233 -0.66 -20.16 6.55
N ALA A 234 -0.70 -19.16 5.69
CA ALA A 234 -1.48 -19.20 4.47
C ALA A 234 -0.71 -18.61 3.30
N ARG A 235 -0.93 -19.15 2.10
CA ARG A 235 -0.46 -18.53 0.85
C ARG A 235 -1.62 -17.76 0.24
N THR A 236 -1.44 -16.46 0.07
CA THR A 236 -2.46 -15.58 -0.51
C THR A 236 -2.03 -15.16 -1.91
N CYS A 237 -2.92 -15.36 -2.87
CA CYS A 237 -2.79 -14.89 -4.24
C CYS A 237 -3.99 -14.01 -4.58
N LEU A 238 -3.76 -12.74 -4.90
CA LEU A 238 -4.80 -11.79 -5.30
C LEU A 238 -4.54 -11.33 -6.73
N ILE A 239 -5.57 -11.32 -7.58
CA ILE A 239 -5.55 -10.72 -8.90
C ILE A 239 -6.61 -9.63 -8.94
N ALA A 240 -6.22 -8.42 -9.33
CA ALA A 240 -7.13 -7.29 -9.48
C ALA A 240 -6.94 -6.62 -10.84
N ASN A 241 -8.04 -6.40 -11.55
CA ASN A 241 -8.13 -5.54 -12.71
C ASN A 241 -9.05 -4.36 -12.36
N VAL A 242 -8.45 -3.20 -12.15
CA VAL A 242 -9.14 -2.00 -11.68
C VAL A 242 -8.89 -0.88 -12.67
N ASP A 243 -9.97 -0.29 -13.16
CA ASP A 243 -9.98 0.91 -13.98
C ASP A 243 -10.25 2.12 -13.08
N PRO A 244 -9.23 2.93 -12.74
CA PRO A 244 -9.42 4.05 -11.84
C PRO A 244 -10.16 5.23 -12.51
N ARG A 245 -10.45 5.16 -13.82
CA ARG A 245 -11.03 6.24 -14.63
C ARG A 245 -10.33 7.59 -14.43
N LEU A 246 -8.99 7.57 -14.31
CA LEU A 246 -8.17 8.75 -14.11
C LEU A 246 -7.68 9.29 -15.46
N SER A 247 -7.78 10.61 -15.66
CA SER A 247 -7.18 11.31 -16.81
C SER A 247 -5.67 11.53 -16.62
N LEU A 248 -4.96 10.54 -16.07
CA LEU A 248 -3.52 10.56 -15.89
C LEU A 248 -2.84 9.73 -16.99
N PRO A 249 -1.58 10.03 -17.36
CA PRO A 249 -0.83 9.18 -18.26
C PRO A 249 -0.79 7.74 -17.75
N GLN A 250 -1.15 6.76 -18.59
CA GLN A 250 -1.23 5.35 -18.20
C GLN A 250 0.04 4.84 -17.52
N LYS A 251 1.23 5.30 -17.97
CA LYS A 251 2.52 4.94 -17.36
C LYS A 251 2.60 5.29 -15.86
N LEU A 252 1.98 6.39 -15.44
CA LEU A 252 1.95 6.82 -14.03
C LEU A 252 0.97 5.98 -13.22
N ILE A 253 -0.20 5.66 -13.79
CA ILE A 253 -1.18 4.76 -13.18
C ILE A 253 -0.54 3.38 -12.96
N ASP A 254 0.09 2.83 -14.01
CA ASP A 254 0.76 1.54 -13.95
C ASP A 254 1.88 1.53 -12.89
N PHE A 255 2.69 2.59 -12.83
CA PHE A 255 3.74 2.73 -11.83
C PHE A 255 3.18 2.73 -10.42
N SER A 256 2.15 3.56 -10.16
CA SER A 256 1.50 3.66 -8.86
C SER A 256 0.91 2.33 -8.43
N MET A 257 0.13 1.69 -9.30
CA MET A 257 -0.55 0.44 -8.99
C MET A 257 0.46 -0.70 -8.71
N LYS A 258 1.53 -0.81 -9.50
CA LYS A 258 2.61 -1.80 -9.26
C LYS A 258 3.30 -1.62 -7.91
N LYS A 259 3.44 -0.38 -7.44
CA LYS A 259 4.13 -0.08 -6.18
C LYS A 259 3.22 -0.20 -4.96
N MET A 260 1.98 0.28 -5.08
CA MET A 260 1.03 0.34 -3.97
C MET A 260 0.39 -1.00 -3.63
N CYS A 261 0.08 -1.83 -4.63
CA CYS A 261 -0.61 -3.09 -4.40
C CYS A 261 0.19 -4.06 -3.50
N GLY A 262 1.52 -4.08 -3.60
CA GLY A 262 2.38 -4.91 -2.74
C GLY A 262 2.29 -4.55 -1.25
N VAL A 263 1.99 -3.29 -0.91
CA VAL A 263 1.84 -2.83 0.48
C VAL A 263 0.53 -3.36 1.10
N LEU A 264 -0.49 -3.64 0.29
CA LEU A 264 -1.81 -4.07 0.75
C LEU A 264 -1.73 -5.38 1.56
N LEU A 265 -1.06 -6.41 1.04
CA LEU A 265 -0.92 -7.70 1.73
C LEU A 265 -0.12 -7.57 3.03
N LEU A 266 0.89 -6.70 3.06
CA LEU A 266 1.63 -6.41 4.29
C LEU A 266 0.73 -5.74 5.35
N CYS A 267 -0.10 -4.76 4.96
CA CYS A 267 -1.04 -4.13 5.87
C CYS A 267 -2.08 -5.11 6.41
N LEU A 268 -2.58 -6.03 5.57
CA LEU A 268 -3.48 -7.11 5.98
C LEU A 268 -2.82 -7.99 7.06
N GLN A 269 -1.58 -8.46 6.82
CA GLN A 269 -0.84 -9.24 7.82
C GLN A 269 -0.69 -8.48 9.14
N LYS A 270 -0.32 -7.19 9.08
CA LYS A 270 -0.15 -6.35 10.27
C LYS A 270 -1.46 -6.22 11.04
N MET A 271 -2.58 -6.03 10.35
CA MET A 271 -3.89 -5.92 10.99
C MET A 271 -4.32 -7.24 11.64
N ALA A 272 -4.13 -8.37 10.96
CA ALA A 272 -4.40 -9.69 11.54
C ALA A 272 -3.56 -9.95 12.80
N LYS A 273 -2.25 -9.64 12.77
CA LYS A 273 -1.39 -9.70 13.97
C LYS A 273 -1.86 -8.74 15.07
N LYS A 274 -2.38 -7.57 14.73
CA LYS A 274 -2.93 -6.60 15.70
C LYS A 274 -4.17 -7.15 16.40
N ILE A 275 -5.01 -7.93 15.71
CA ILE A 275 -6.17 -8.61 16.31
C ILE A 275 -5.69 -9.59 17.39
N VAL A 276 -4.72 -10.44 17.06
CA VAL A 276 -4.14 -11.42 18.00
C VAL A 276 -3.51 -10.74 19.21
N LYS A 277 -2.76 -9.64 19.01
CA LYS A 277 -2.15 -8.87 20.10
C LYS A 277 -3.18 -8.18 20.99
N ASN A 278 -4.30 -7.71 20.41
CA ASN A 278 -5.31 -6.90 21.10
C ASN A 278 -6.73 -7.47 20.94
N PRO A 279 -7.00 -8.71 21.40
CA PRO A 279 -8.24 -9.40 21.12
C PRO A 279 -9.46 -8.69 21.73
N LYS A 280 -9.30 -7.94 22.82
CA LYS A 280 -10.43 -7.22 23.45
C LYS A 280 -10.72 -5.87 22.78
N LYS A 281 -9.69 -5.15 22.35
CA LYS A 281 -9.79 -3.75 21.92
C LYS A 281 -9.94 -3.56 20.42
N SER A 282 -9.46 -4.51 19.60
CA SER A 282 -9.53 -4.39 18.14
C SER A 282 -10.98 -4.35 17.64
N GLU A 283 -11.31 -3.42 16.75
CA GLU A 283 -12.65 -3.32 16.13
C GLU A 283 -13.02 -4.61 15.36
N HIS A 284 -12.06 -5.21 14.66
CA HIS A 284 -12.27 -6.51 14.00
C HIS A 284 -12.64 -7.60 15.02
N ALA A 285 -11.96 -7.62 16.17
CA ALA A 285 -12.28 -8.59 17.22
C ALA A 285 -13.65 -8.34 17.84
N LYS A 286 -14.10 -7.08 17.94
CA LYS A 286 -15.47 -6.74 18.35
C LYS A 286 -16.48 -7.27 17.33
N HIS A 287 -16.22 -7.10 16.03
CA HIS A 287 -17.06 -7.65 14.96
C HIS A 287 -17.15 -9.17 15.04
N MET A 288 -16.02 -9.84 15.31
CA MET A 288 -15.98 -11.29 15.51
C MET A 288 -16.89 -11.75 16.65
N ARG A 289 -16.96 -10.98 17.74
CA ARG A 289 -17.84 -11.27 18.88
C ARG A 289 -19.29 -10.90 18.66
N SER A 290 -19.56 -9.86 17.88
CA SER A 290 -20.95 -9.44 17.61
C SER A 290 -21.63 -10.34 16.58
N ASP A 291 -20.88 -10.90 15.63
CA ASP A 291 -21.39 -11.79 14.58
C ASP A 291 -21.09 -13.26 14.93
N GLN A 292 -21.61 -13.73 16.07
CA GLN A 292 -21.38 -15.09 16.59
C GLN A 292 -21.86 -16.16 15.60
N ALA A 293 -23.01 -15.93 14.96
CA ALA A 293 -23.58 -16.86 13.97
C ALA A 293 -22.60 -17.16 12.83
N PHE A 294 -21.85 -16.15 12.36
CA PHE A 294 -20.83 -16.37 11.35
C PHE A 294 -19.53 -16.95 11.92
N TYR A 295 -18.94 -16.29 12.92
CA TYR A 295 -17.59 -16.62 13.37
C TYR A 295 -17.56 -17.86 14.26
N GLN A 296 -18.42 -17.92 15.27
CA GLN A 296 -18.43 -18.97 16.27
C GLN A 296 -19.20 -20.21 15.80
N ASP A 297 -20.37 -20.02 15.17
CA ASP A 297 -21.26 -21.14 14.86
C ASP A 297 -21.01 -21.76 13.48
N TRP A 298 -20.41 -21.00 12.54
CA TRP A 298 -20.19 -21.46 11.18
C TRP A 298 -18.71 -21.59 10.80
N LEU A 299 -17.90 -20.52 10.93
CA LEU A 299 -16.52 -20.52 10.47
C LEU A 299 -15.59 -21.35 11.37
N LEU A 300 -15.70 -21.18 12.70
CA LEU A 300 -14.83 -21.86 13.66
C LEU A 300 -14.93 -23.40 13.60
N PRO A 301 -16.13 -24.02 13.59
CA PRO A 301 -16.25 -25.47 13.50
C PRO A 301 -15.66 -26.04 12.22
N LYS A 302 -15.85 -25.35 11.08
CA LYS A 302 -15.25 -25.73 9.80
C LYS A 302 -13.72 -25.73 9.84
N PHE A 303 -13.15 -24.70 10.46
CA PHE A 303 -11.71 -24.60 10.64
C PHE A 303 -11.16 -25.69 11.56
N GLN A 304 -11.87 -25.98 12.66
CA GLN A 304 -11.50 -27.05 13.58
C GLN A 304 -11.54 -28.40 12.88
N ASP A 305 -12.62 -28.73 12.20
CA ASP A 305 -12.77 -29.98 11.44
C ASP A 305 -11.70 -30.11 10.35
N TYR A 306 -11.39 -29.04 9.63
CA TYR A 306 -10.28 -29.04 8.67
C TYR A 306 -8.92 -29.28 9.32
N CYS A 307 -8.65 -28.66 10.47
CA CYS A 307 -7.40 -28.89 11.23
C CYS A 307 -7.31 -30.33 11.73
N ASP A 308 -8.39 -30.87 12.28
CA ASP A 308 -8.47 -32.23 12.81
C ASP A 308 -8.21 -33.26 11.70
N LYS A 309 -8.83 -33.08 10.52
CA LYS A 309 -8.59 -33.91 9.32
C LYS A 309 -7.13 -33.86 8.85
N LYS A 310 -6.41 -32.77 9.10
CA LYS A 310 -4.99 -32.61 8.77
C LYS A 310 -4.04 -33.04 9.91
N GLY A 311 -4.57 -33.39 11.08
CA GLY A 311 -3.77 -33.68 12.27
C GLY A 311 -3.06 -32.43 12.83
N TRP A 312 -3.64 -31.24 12.61
CA TRP A 312 -3.11 -29.98 13.11
C TRP A 312 -3.83 -29.55 14.39
N THR A 313 -3.09 -28.94 15.31
CA THR A 313 -3.68 -28.30 16.50
C THR A 313 -4.08 -26.87 16.17
N MET A 314 -5.37 -26.56 16.26
CA MET A 314 -5.86 -25.20 16.03
C MET A 314 -5.43 -24.26 17.18
N PRO A 315 -4.82 -23.09 16.88
CA PRO A 315 -4.48 -22.11 17.91
C PRO A 315 -5.74 -21.50 18.51
N PRO A 316 -5.71 -21.07 19.78
CA PRO A 316 -6.85 -20.41 20.41
C PRO A 316 -7.18 -19.09 19.70
N VAL A 317 -8.44 -18.90 19.33
CA VAL A 317 -8.94 -17.65 18.75
C VAL A 317 -9.25 -16.66 19.88
N GLY A 318 -8.24 -15.91 20.31
CA GLY A 318 -8.33 -15.00 21.46
C GLY A 318 -9.47 -13.98 21.36
N ALA A 319 -9.86 -13.60 20.14
CA ALA A 319 -10.97 -12.68 19.89
C ALA A 319 -12.33 -13.20 20.39
N LEU A 320 -12.56 -14.51 20.40
CA LEU A 320 -13.83 -15.13 20.79
C LEU A 320 -13.86 -15.53 22.29
N ASN A 321 -12.70 -15.67 22.94
CA ASN A 321 -12.58 -16.19 24.32
C ASN A 321 -12.60 -15.10 25.42
N VAL A 322 -13.25 -13.96 25.19
CA VAL A 322 -13.12 -12.78 26.07
C VAL A 322 -13.98 -12.88 27.34
N ASP A 323 -15.03 -13.70 27.33
CA ASP A 323 -16.10 -13.68 28.34
C ASP A 323 -15.88 -14.59 29.55
N ASN A 324 -14.78 -15.35 29.58
CA ASN A 324 -14.30 -15.91 30.83
C ASN A 324 -13.33 -14.90 31.45
N PRO A 325 -13.73 -14.15 32.50
CA PRO A 325 -12.76 -13.46 33.33
C PRO A 325 -11.85 -14.53 33.91
N SER A 326 -10.71 -14.74 33.26
CA SER A 326 -9.63 -15.54 33.82
C SER A 326 -9.35 -14.91 35.17
N PRO A 327 -9.40 -15.66 36.30
CA PRO A 327 -9.01 -15.12 37.59
C PRO A 327 -7.63 -14.51 37.39
N PRO A 328 -7.37 -13.29 37.92
CA PRO A 328 -6.19 -12.50 37.59
C PRO A 328 -4.93 -13.36 37.76
N ASN A 329 -4.42 -13.87 36.64
CA ASN A 329 -3.31 -14.81 36.65
C ASN A 329 -2.08 -13.98 36.99
N ARG A 330 -1.70 -14.04 38.27
CA ARG A 330 -0.60 -13.31 38.88
C ARG A 330 0.75 -13.94 38.49
N GLN A 331 0.94 -14.31 37.23
CA GLN A 331 2.24 -14.65 36.71
C GLN A 331 2.92 -13.37 36.22
N LYS A 332 3.72 -12.78 37.10
CA LYS A 332 4.81 -11.88 36.73
C LYS A 332 5.81 -12.66 35.87
N SER A 333 5.59 -12.78 34.56
CA SER A 333 6.70 -12.95 33.64
C SER A 333 7.32 -11.57 33.43
N SER A 334 8.56 -11.40 33.88
CA SER A 334 9.38 -10.22 33.69
C SER A 334 9.91 -10.14 32.26
N GLU A 335 9.04 -10.20 31.27
CA GLU A 335 9.37 -9.75 29.92
C GLU A 335 8.97 -8.28 29.84
N SER A 336 9.99 -7.41 29.87
CA SER A 336 9.84 -6.02 29.50
C SER A 336 9.46 -5.96 28.02
N PHE A 337 8.17 -6.07 27.74
CA PHE A 337 7.59 -5.85 26.44
C PHE A 337 7.63 -4.34 26.21
N ASP A 338 8.59 -3.88 25.40
CA ASP A 338 8.62 -2.51 24.91
C ASP A 338 7.31 -2.27 24.16
N GLU A 339 6.42 -1.44 24.74
CA GLU A 339 5.30 -0.83 24.04
C GLU A 339 5.87 -0.08 22.82
N GLU A 340 5.89 -0.78 21.69
CA GLU A 340 6.18 -0.24 20.37
C GLU A 340 5.07 0.75 20.04
N ALA A 341 5.36 2.04 20.26
CA ALA A 341 4.54 3.14 19.78
C ALA A 341 4.61 3.18 18.24
N ASP A 342 3.88 2.27 17.58
CA ASP A 342 3.48 2.39 16.18
C ASP A 342 2.34 3.41 16.11
N ASP A 343 2.67 4.68 16.35
CA ASP A 343 1.79 5.82 16.16
C ASP A 343 2.24 6.55 14.88
N TYR A 344 1.94 5.92 13.73
CA TYR A 344 1.93 6.61 12.44
C TYR A 344 0.47 6.97 12.13
N VAL A 345 -0.05 7.94 12.89
CA VAL A 345 -1.31 8.60 12.59
C VAL A 345 -1.02 9.76 11.63
N LEU A 346 -1.35 9.56 10.35
CA LEU A 346 -1.59 10.68 9.44
C LEU A 346 -3.03 11.17 9.68
N SER A 347 -3.23 12.01 10.69
CA SER A 347 -4.43 12.86 10.79
C SER A 347 -4.04 14.20 11.42
N GLU A 348 -3.63 15.14 10.56
CA GLU A 348 -3.87 16.55 10.85
C GLU A 348 -5.33 16.82 10.51
N ASP A 349 -6.19 16.89 11.53
CA ASP A 349 -7.33 17.80 11.43
C ASP A 349 -7.65 18.41 12.80
N GLY A 350 -7.34 19.70 12.91
CA GLY A 350 -7.68 20.54 14.04
C GLY A 350 -9.13 21.00 13.91
N GLY A 351 -10.07 20.16 14.33
CA GLY A 351 -11.47 20.53 14.49
C GLY A 351 -11.76 21.00 15.91
N LYS A 352 -11.83 22.32 16.13
CA LYS A 352 -12.33 22.94 17.37
C LYS A 352 -13.76 22.48 17.64
N THR A 353 -13.97 21.68 18.69
CA THR A 353 -15.29 21.46 19.27
C THR A 353 -15.59 22.60 20.25
N PHE A 354 -16.53 23.44 19.84
CA PHE A 354 -17.20 24.44 20.66
C PHE A 354 -18.13 23.70 21.62
N SER A 355 -17.82 23.71 22.92
CA SER A 355 -18.73 23.21 23.96
C SER A 355 -19.50 24.40 24.53
N SER A 356 -20.80 24.43 24.22
CA SER A 356 -21.80 25.27 24.87
C SER A 356 -22.26 24.53 26.12
N MET A 357 -21.91 25.05 27.29
CA MET A 357 -22.48 24.65 28.58
C MET A 357 -23.10 25.91 29.20
N SER A 358 -24.42 25.86 29.35
CA SER A 358 -25.26 26.89 29.94
C SER A 358 -25.23 26.85 31.48
N ASP A 359 -25.24 28.05 32.05
CA ASP A 359 -25.95 28.49 33.26
C ASP A 359 -26.01 27.56 34.48
N ILE A 360 -25.27 27.91 35.54
CA ILE A 360 -25.82 28.09 36.90
C ILE A 360 -25.08 29.27 37.57
N THR A 361 -25.89 30.25 37.96
CA THR A 361 -25.57 31.41 38.82
C THR A 361 -25.41 31.00 40.28
N GLU A 362 -24.48 31.63 41.02
CA GLU A 362 -24.73 32.36 42.27
C GLU A 362 -23.40 32.74 42.98
N ASP A 363 -23.25 34.06 43.16
CA ASP A 363 -22.71 34.81 44.30
C ASP A 363 -21.70 34.16 45.25
N SER A 364 -20.53 34.78 45.40
CA SER A 364 -20.24 35.61 46.59
C SER A 364 -18.84 36.25 46.55
N ASN A 365 -18.84 37.56 46.83
CA ASN A 365 -17.68 38.39 47.16
C ASN A 365 -16.89 37.83 48.36
N SER A 366 -15.57 37.81 48.26
CA SER A 366 -14.73 38.40 49.33
C SER A 366 -13.29 38.64 48.86
N SER A 367 -12.90 39.90 49.01
CA SER A 367 -11.56 40.44 48.87
C SER A 367 -10.71 40.11 50.11
N VAL A 368 -9.56 39.47 49.94
CA VAL A 368 -8.44 39.57 50.91
C VAL A 368 -7.12 39.59 50.16
N SER A 369 -6.42 40.71 50.31
CA SER A 369 -5.01 40.91 50.00
C SER A 369 -4.11 40.11 50.93
N SER A 370 -3.13 39.38 50.38
CA SER A 370 -1.85 39.20 51.09
C SER A 370 -0.72 38.95 50.11
N ASP A 371 0.31 39.75 50.31
CA ASP A 371 1.57 39.85 49.60
C ASP A 371 2.58 38.86 50.21
N GLY A 372 3.62 38.50 49.45
CA GLY A 372 4.87 37.99 50.01
C GLY A 372 5.20 36.50 49.86
N THR A 373 6.33 36.25 49.17
CA THR A 373 7.25 35.09 49.29
C THR A 373 6.91 33.78 48.55
N ARG A 374 7.13 33.74 47.24
CA ARG A 374 7.21 32.44 46.52
C ARG A 374 8.19 32.45 45.33
N SER A 375 9.48 32.62 45.61
CA SER A 375 10.54 32.60 44.56
C SER A 375 11.52 31.41 44.63
N LYS A 376 11.50 30.57 45.68
CA LYS A 376 12.51 29.48 45.83
C LYS A 376 12.10 28.09 45.31
N SER A 377 10.83 27.85 44.98
CA SER A 377 10.37 26.50 44.55
C SER A 377 10.48 26.20 43.04
N ARG A 378 10.78 27.20 42.18
CA ARG A 378 10.92 26.98 40.73
C ARG A 378 12.24 26.32 40.32
N SER A 379 13.30 26.40 41.13
CA SER A 379 14.62 25.85 40.76
C SER A 379 14.71 24.32 40.94
N VAL A 380 13.95 23.76 41.88
CA VAL A 380 13.93 22.31 42.14
C VAL A 380 13.16 21.57 41.04
N LEU A 381 12.04 22.14 40.60
CA LEU A 381 11.22 21.57 39.52
C LEU A 381 11.98 21.57 38.18
N SER A 382 12.72 22.64 37.89
CA SER A 382 13.57 22.74 36.69
C SER A 382 14.64 21.64 36.63
N ARG A 383 15.33 21.37 37.75
CA ARG A 383 16.34 20.30 37.82
C ARG A 383 15.74 18.90 37.70
N ALA A 384 14.55 18.68 38.25
CA ALA A 384 13.82 17.42 38.11
C ALA A 384 13.40 17.17 36.66
N VAL A 385 12.83 18.17 35.99
CA VAL A 385 12.44 18.10 34.57
C VAL A 385 13.66 17.86 33.67
N HIS A 386 14.79 18.50 33.96
CA HIS A 386 16.01 18.30 33.18
C HIS A 386 16.60 16.89 33.36
N LYS A 387 16.59 16.34 34.58
CA LYS A 387 17.02 14.95 34.85
C LYS A 387 16.13 13.93 34.16
N VAL A 388 14.80 14.15 34.14
CA VAL A 388 13.86 13.27 33.43
C VAL A 388 14.09 13.37 31.92
N SER A 389 14.24 14.57 31.37
CA SER A 389 14.53 14.78 29.94
C SER A 389 15.83 14.10 29.50
N LYS A 390 16.90 14.18 30.30
CA LYS A 390 18.17 13.51 30.02
C LYS A 390 18.04 11.99 30.03
N LYS A 391 17.34 11.41 31.02
CA LYS A 391 17.07 9.96 31.08
C LYS A 391 16.22 9.48 29.91
N VAL A 392 15.24 10.28 29.46
CA VAL A 392 14.43 9.95 28.29
C VAL A 392 15.28 9.96 27.01
N LYS A 393 16.18 10.95 26.84
CA LYS A 393 17.11 10.98 25.71
C LYS A 393 18.06 9.78 25.71
N GLU A 394 18.65 9.42 26.85
CA GLU A 394 19.52 8.25 27.00
C GLU A 394 18.81 6.93 26.71
N ARG A 395 17.54 6.79 27.09
CA ARG A 395 16.72 5.62 26.75
C ARG A 395 16.46 5.55 25.24
N LYS A 396 16.17 6.69 24.59
CA LYS A 396 15.96 6.76 23.13
C LYS A 396 17.24 6.41 22.35
N THR A 397 18.42 6.90 22.76
CA THR A 397 19.68 6.53 22.09
C THR A 397 20.03 5.07 22.29
N LYS A 398 19.87 4.52 23.50
CA LYS A 398 20.11 3.07 23.74
C LYS A 398 19.14 2.18 22.97
N LYS A 399 17.88 2.61 22.77
CA LYS A 399 16.90 1.91 21.93
C LYS A 399 17.35 1.88 20.46
N LEU A 400 17.73 3.05 19.92
CA LEU A 400 18.22 3.18 18.54
C LEU A 400 19.48 2.34 18.28
N GLU A 401 20.41 2.26 19.25
CA GLU A 401 21.60 1.42 19.14
C GLU A 401 21.27 -0.08 19.12
N LYS A 402 20.30 -0.53 19.92
CA LYS A 402 19.84 -1.93 19.89
C LYS A 402 19.18 -2.29 18.56
N GLU A 403 18.31 -1.43 18.03
CA GLU A 403 17.66 -1.62 16.72
C GLU A 403 18.71 -1.70 15.59
N ARG A 404 19.72 -0.82 15.62
CA ARG A 404 20.85 -0.85 14.67
C ARG A 404 21.65 -2.15 14.77
N LEU A 405 21.83 -2.70 15.98
CA LEU A 405 22.56 -3.95 16.17
C LEU A 405 21.78 -5.16 15.63
N VAL A 406 20.46 -5.18 15.80
CA VAL A 406 19.59 -6.24 15.23
C VAL A 406 19.65 -6.20 13.70
N PHE A 407 19.47 -5.00 13.11
CA PHE A 407 19.54 -4.83 11.66
C PHE A 407 20.90 -5.23 11.10
N ARG A 408 21.99 -4.91 11.81
CA ARG A 408 23.35 -5.35 11.45
C ARG A 408 23.50 -6.86 11.43
N LYS A 409 23.01 -7.56 12.47
CA LYS A 409 23.08 -9.03 12.56
C LYS A 409 22.25 -9.71 11.46
N GLU A 410 21.10 -9.14 11.12
CA GLU A 410 20.24 -9.64 10.04
C GLU A 410 20.86 -9.42 8.65
N ALA A 411 21.48 -8.25 8.42
CA ALA A 411 22.24 -7.97 7.22
C ALA A 411 23.48 -8.88 7.09
N GLU A 412 24.21 -9.13 8.19
CA GLU A 412 25.34 -10.06 8.23
C GLU A 412 24.89 -11.50 7.91
N ALA A 413 23.79 -11.98 8.50
CA ALA A 413 23.23 -13.30 8.22
C ALA A 413 22.76 -13.45 6.75
N ASN A 414 22.21 -12.38 6.16
CA ASN A 414 21.82 -12.35 4.75
C ASN A 414 23.03 -12.28 3.82
N MET A 415 24.11 -11.58 4.19
CA MET A 415 25.37 -11.58 3.44
C MET A 415 26.05 -12.95 3.43
N THR A 416 26.03 -13.69 4.55
CA THR A 416 26.59 -15.05 4.60
C THR A 416 25.82 -16.01 3.69
N LYS A 417 24.50 -15.83 3.54
CA LYS A 417 23.68 -16.57 2.57
C LYS A 417 24.01 -16.21 1.10
N ILE A 418 24.42 -14.97 0.83
CA ILE A 418 24.80 -14.50 -0.51
C ILE A 418 26.22 -14.96 -0.90
N GLN A 419 27.10 -15.23 0.07
CA GLN A 419 28.45 -15.78 -0.21
C GLN A 419 28.44 -17.22 -0.75
N CYS A 420 27.30 -17.92 -0.75
CA CYS A 420 27.11 -19.14 -1.51
C CYS A 420 26.64 -18.84 -2.94
N VAL A 421 27.51 -18.24 -3.76
CA VAL A 421 27.24 -18.07 -5.21
C VAL A 421 27.26 -19.45 -5.87
N SER A 422 26.14 -19.84 -6.47
CA SER A 422 26.00 -21.10 -7.22
C SER A 422 27.10 -21.21 -8.30
N PRO A 423 27.79 -22.36 -8.43
CA PRO A 423 28.78 -22.62 -9.50
C PRO A 423 28.25 -22.32 -10.91
N GLN A 424 26.92 -22.35 -11.10
CA GLN A 424 26.26 -22.05 -12.37
C GLN A 424 26.37 -20.58 -12.78
N LEU A 425 26.44 -19.64 -11.81
CA LEU A 425 26.57 -18.22 -12.09
C LEU A 425 28.00 -17.86 -12.53
N MET A 426 29.00 -18.46 -11.89
CA MET A 426 30.41 -18.31 -12.27
C MET A 426 30.71 -18.96 -13.64
N LYS A 427 30.03 -20.08 -13.95
CA LYS A 427 30.09 -20.71 -15.28
C LYS A 427 29.54 -19.79 -16.37
N ARG A 428 28.38 -19.16 -16.15
CA ARG A 428 27.79 -18.18 -17.09
C ARG A 428 28.65 -16.94 -17.28
N TYR A 429 29.28 -16.44 -16.22
CA TYR A 429 30.20 -15.31 -16.33
C TYR A 429 31.46 -15.66 -17.13
N GLY A 430 32.02 -16.87 -16.93
CA GLY A 430 33.15 -17.36 -17.71
C GLY A 430 32.84 -17.57 -19.19
N GLU A 431 31.62 -18.04 -19.52
CA GLU A 431 31.13 -18.15 -20.89
C GLU A 431 30.93 -16.77 -21.55
N TRP A 432 30.44 -15.78 -20.79
CA TRP A 432 30.28 -14.39 -21.24
C TRP A 432 31.60 -13.72 -21.63
N THR A 433 32.68 -13.97 -20.88
CA THR A 433 34.02 -13.42 -21.17
C THR A 433 34.74 -14.06 -22.36
N LYS A 434 34.26 -15.20 -22.87
CA LYS A 434 34.89 -15.95 -23.97
C LYS A 434 34.29 -15.65 -25.34
N ALA A 435 33.23 -14.84 -25.43
CA ALA A 435 32.61 -14.47 -26.69
C ALA A 435 33.56 -13.58 -27.53
N LYS A 436 33.83 -13.98 -28.78
CA LYS A 436 34.74 -13.27 -29.69
C LYS A 436 34.12 -11.94 -30.16
N PRO A 437 34.94 -10.89 -30.38
CA PRO A 437 34.46 -9.62 -30.93
C PRO A 437 34.16 -9.81 -32.42
N GLY A 438 32.88 -9.80 -32.79
CA GLY A 438 32.44 -9.98 -34.18
C GLY A 438 30.94 -10.20 -34.39
N GLU A 439 30.17 -10.56 -33.35
CA GLU A 439 28.70 -10.63 -33.41
C GLU A 439 28.07 -9.42 -32.70
N GLU A 440 27.98 -8.30 -33.40
CA GLU A 440 27.30 -7.09 -32.91
C GLU A 440 25.77 -7.21 -33.11
N LYS A 441 25.05 -7.45 -32.00
CA LYS A 441 23.75 -6.79 -31.78
C LYS A 441 24.01 -5.45 -31.10
N SER A 442 23.23 -4.44 -31.49
CA SER A 442 23.43 -3.05 -31.07
C SER A 442 23.53 -2.92 -29.54
N PHE A 443 24.43 -2.05 -29.10
CA PHE A 443 24.71 -1.73 -27.69
C PHE A 443 23.45 -1.29 -26.91
N GLY A 444 22.39 -0.86 -27.60
CA GLY A 444 21.11 -0.44 -27.01
C GLY A 444 20.25 -1.58 -26.44
N ASP A 445 20.38 -2.80 -26.96
CA ASP A 445 19.54 -3.93 -26.52
C ASP A 445 20.04 -4.60 -25.24
N ARG A 446 21.30 -4.38 -24.84
CA ARG A 446 21.92 -5.05 -23.69
C ARG A 446 21.75 -4.32 -22.35
N ILE A 447 21.22 -3.09 -22.35
CA ILE A 447 21.11 -2.26 -21.13
C ILE A 447 19.94 -2.73 -20.22
N TYR A 448 18.99 -3.51 -20.74
CA TYR A 448 17.79 -3.91 -19.99
C TYR A 448 17.95 -5.16 -19.10
N GLU A 449 19.12 -5.80 -19.07
CA GLU A 449 19.33 -7.06 -18.31
C GLU A 449 20.18 -6.91 -17.03
N LEU A 450 20.59 -5.70 -16.64
CA LEU A 450 21.35 -5.51 -15.41
C LEU A 450 20.43 -5.39 -14.18
N PRO A 451 20.66 -6.16 -13.10
CA PRO A 451 19.95 -5.96 -11.84
C PRO A 451 20.36 -4.63 -11.21
N ILE A 452 19.39 -3.75 -11.01
CA ILE A 452 19.55 -2.50 -10.24
C ILE A 452 19.58 -2.87 -8.76
N TRP A 453 20.73 -2.71 -8.11
CA TRP A 453 20.89 -2.89 -6.67
C TRP A 453 20.46 -1.61 -5.92
N PRO A 454 19.79 -1.71 -4.76
CA PRO A 454 19.42 -0.54 -3.97
C PRO A 454 20.64 0.10 -3.29
N ILE A 455 20.74 1.42 -3.38
CA ILE A 455 21.75 2.25 -2.70
C ILE A 455 21.20 2.61 -1.31
N GLU A 456 21.83 2.14 -0.24
CA GLU A 456 21.54 2.60 1.13
C GLU A 456 22.46 3.77 1.51
N PHE A 457 21.87 4.95 1.71
CA PHE A 457 22.54 6.23 2.01
C PHE A 457 23.09 6.35 3.45
N GLY A 458 22.83 5.37 4.34
CA GLY A 458 23.06 5.51 5.79
C GLY A 458 24.52 5.43 6.26
N VAL A 459 25.42 4.82 5.48
CA VAL A 459 26.80 4.53 5.93
C VAL A 459 27.76 5.72 5.74
N LEU A 460 27.45 6.63 4.80
CA LEU A 460 28.32 7.75 4.42
C LEU A 460 28.39 8.88 5.46
N GLN A 461 27.32 9.11 6.25
CA GLN A 461 27.31 10.17 7.26
C GLN A 461 28.14 9.82 8.51
N VAL A 462 28.28 8.54 8.85
CA VAL A 462 28.94 8.11 10.09
C VAL A 462 30.46 8.15 9.97
N GLN A 463 31.02 7.87 8.78
CA GLN A 463 32.47 7.94 8.57
C GLN A 463 32.99 9.38 8.48
N GLY A 464 32.22 10.30 7.88
CA GLY A 464 32.57 11.72 7.84
C GLY A 464 32.57 12.39 9.22
N LEU A 465 31.59 12.06 10.07
CA LEU A 465 31.51 12.61 11.43
C LEU A 465 32.58 12.04 12.38
N ARG A 466 33.02 10.79 12.16
CA ARG A 466 34.11 10.18 12.93
C ARG A 466 35.46 10.83 12.61
N LEU A 467 35.75 11.05 11.33
CA LEU A 467 36.96 11.76 10.88
C LEU A 467 37.02 13.21 11.38
N LEU A 468 35.85 13.88 11.51
CA LEU A 468 35.77 15.22 12.09
C LEU A 468 36.01 15.22 13.62
N GLY A 469 35.54 14.17 14.32
CA GLY A 469 35.79 13.99 15.75
C GLY A 469 37.26 13.72 16.07
N ASP A 470 37.92 12.90 15.25
CA ASP A 470 39.33 12.56 15.40
C ASP A 470 40.24 13.76 15.05
N PHE A 471 39.83 14.63 14.11
CA PHE A 471 40.52 15.89 13.80
C PHE A 471 40.52 16.89 14.97
N LEU A 472 39.40 17.03 15.69
CA LEU A 472 39.32 17.90 16.87
C LEU A 472 40.15 17.39 18.06
N SER A 473 40.67 16.16 17.97
CA SER A 473 41.51 15.53 19.00
C SER A 473 43.03 15.67 18.77
N GLY A 474 43.45 16.35 17.70
CA GLY A 474 44.85 16.76 17.50
C GLY A 474 45.79 15.68 16.97
N ALA A 475 45.31 14.73 16.16
CA ALA A 475 46.18 13.78 15.47
C ALA A 475 46.80 14.39 14.20
N ASP A 476 48.09 14.10 13.95
CA ASP A 476 48.81 14.51 12.74
C ASP A 476 48.25 13.78 11.50
N TYR A 477 47.79 14.53 10.51
CA TYR A 477 47.29 13.99 9.25
C TYR A 477 48.04 14.53 8.03
N GLY A 478 48.33 13.63 7.09
CA GLY A 478 48.94 13.95 5.80
C GLY A 478 48.01 14.64 4.79
N PRO A 479 48.53 14.99 3.60
CA PRO A 479 47.88 15.86 2.60
C PRO A 479 46.46 15.44 2.18
N THR A 480 46.14 14.15 2.22
CA THR A 480 44.82 13.60 1.85
C THR A 480 43.70 14.08 2.79
N ALA A 481 43.99 14.27 4.08
CA ALA A 481 43.02 14.80 5.04
C ALA A 481 42.73 16.28 4.81
N ILE A 482 43.75 17.06 4.41
CA ILE A 482 43.63 18.48 4.08
C ILE A 482 42.73 18.68 2.84
N CYS A 483 42.84 17.83 1.83
CA CYS A 483 41.95 17.87 0.66
C CYS A 483 40.49 17.50 1.00
N LEU A 484 40.26 16.49 1.85
CA LEU A 484 38.92 16.12 2.31
C LEU A 484 38.28 17.22 3.18
N MET A 485 39.09 17.91 3.97
CA MET A 485 38.67 19.08 4.77
C MET A 485 38.30 20.28 3.89
N ALA A 486 39.08 20.59 2.86
CA ALA A 486 38.75 21.65 1.92
C ALA A 486 37.43 21.36 1.17
N GLY A 487 37.19 20.10 0.81
CA GLY A 487 35.91 19.64 0.26
C GLY A 487 34.74 19.80 1.24
N GLY A 488 34.93 19.40 2.50
CA GLY A 488 33.92 19.52 3.56
C GLY A 488 33.53 20.96 3.89
N VAL A 489 34.52 21.86 4.02
CA VAL A 489 34.32 23.29 4.28
C VAL A 489 33.59 23.97 3.10
N THR A 490 33.87 23.56 1.86
CA THR A 490 33.19 24.08 0.67
C THR A 490 31.72 23.65 0.65
N VAL A 491 31.41 22.39 0.98
CA VAL A 491 30.02 21.89 1.04
C VAL A 491 29.22 22.58 2.15
N VAL A 492 29.80 22.80 3.32
CA VAL A 492 29.15 23.50 4.43
C VAL A 492 28.92 24.99 4.10
N SER A 493 29.88 25.63 3.42
CA SER A 493 29.75 27.02 2.98
C SER A 493 28.68 27.19 1.89
N CYS A 494 28.59 26.26 0.94
CA CYS A 494 27.52 26.24 -0.07
C CYS A 494 26.14 25.98 0.54
N ALA A 495 26.04 25.09 1.54
CA ALA A 495 24.80 24.87 2.27
C ALA A 495 24.37 26.11 3.06
N GLY A 496 25.31 26.81 3.71
CA GLY A 496 25.05 28.08 4.39
C GLY A 496 24.54 29.18 3.44
N LEU A 497 25.14 29.30 2.25
CA LEU A 497 24.69 30.23 1.21
C LEU A 497 23.29 29.88 0.69
N PHE A 498 22.99 28.58 0.53
CA PHE A 498 21.68 28.08 0.12
C PHE A 498 20.60 28.41 1.17
N PHE A 499 20.87 28.18 2.46
CA PHE A 499 19.92 28.52 3.52
C PHE A 499 19.75 30.03 3.71
N ALA A 500 20.81 30.83 3.52
CA ALA A 500 20.72 32.29 3.55
C ALA A 500 19.88 32.86 2.39
N THR A 501 20.02 32.30 1.18
CA THR A 501 19.19 32.69 0.03
C THR A 501 17.74 32.23 0.19
N PHE A 502 17.50 31.03 0.74
CA PHE A 502 16.15 30.54 0.99
C PHE A 502 15.44 31.29 2.13
N GLY A 503 16.16 31.67 3.19
CA GLY A 503 15.66 32.54 4.26
C GLY A 503 15.35 33.96 3.77
N GLY A 504 16.16 34.50 2.86
CA GLY A 504 15.87 35.75 2.16
C GLY A 504 14.59 35.68 1.32
N LEU A 505 14.31 34.52 0.70
CA LEU A 505 13.10 34.28 -0.09
C LEU A 505 11.82 34.25 0.74
N GLN A 506 11.87 33.71 1.97
CA GLN A 506 10.73 33.74 2.89
C GLN A 506 10.44 35.16 3.40
N ASN A 507 11.48 35.95 3.67
CA ASN A 507 11.31 37.36 4.08
C ASN A 507 10.81 38.26 2.94
N ALA A 508 11.20 38.00 1.68
CA ALA A 508 10.71 38.75 0.51
C ALA A 508 9.20 38.53 0.26
N LYS A 509 8.66 37.37 0.63
CA LYS A 509 7.23 37.04 0.51
C LYS A 509 6.34 37.88 1.44
N SER A 510 6.92 38.56 2.44
CA SER A 510 6.22 39.45 3.37
C SER A 510 6.06 40.90 2.87
N ARG A 511 6.67 41.30 1.75
CA ARG A 511 6.53 42.65 1.18
C ARG A 511 5.73 42.60 -0.13
N ARG A 512 4.47 43.03 -0.08
CA ARG A 512 3.58 43.19 -1.25
C ARG A 512 4.02 44.40 -2.08
N SER A 513 4.82 44.20 -3.14
CA SER A 513 4.82 45.06 -4.35
C SER A 513 5.84 44.66 -5.44
N GLY A 514 6.30 43.41 -5.53
CA GLY A 514 7.23 43.00 -6.60
C GLY A 514 6.49 42.63 -7.89
N THR A 515 6.95 43.13 -9.03
CA THR A 515 6.37 42.78 -10.35
C THR A 515 6.80 41.37 -10.78
N LEU A 516 5.94 40.66 -11.51
CA LEU A 516 6.14 39.26 -11.91
C LEU A 516 7.40 39.02 -12.78
N SER A 517 7.97 40.09 -13.37
CA SER A 517 9.22 40.06 -14.11
C SER A 517 10.47 39.98 -13.20
N GLU A 518 10.44 40.60 -12.02
CA GLU A 518 11.53 40.57 -11.05
C GLU A 518 11.71 39.17 -10.44
N THR A 519 10.60 38.49 -10.14
CA THR A 519 10.63 37.11 -9.62
C THR A 519 11.16 36.12 -10.67
N ARG A 520 10.88 36.37 -11.95
CA ARG A 520 11.39 35.57 -13.09
C ARG A 520 12.89 35.78 -13.31
N ASN A 521 13.36 37.02 -13.27
CA ASN A 521 14.79 37.34 -13.43
C ASN A 521 15.60 36.81 -12.24
N PHE A 522 15.04 36.89 -11.03
CA PHE A 522 15.66 36.32 -9.83
C PHE A 522 15.79 34.79 -9.91
N ALA A 523 14.72 34.07 -10.26
CA ALA A 523 14.76 32.61 -10.41
C ALA A 523 15.76 32.17 -11.50
N THR A 524 15.86 32.94 -12.59
CA THR A 524 16.82 32.67 -13.67
C THR A 524 18.25 32.90 -13.19
N GLY A 525 18.51 33.96 -12.42
CA GLY A 525 19.82 34.22 -11.81
C GLY A 525 20.26 33.13 -10.83
N VAL A 526 19.34 32.62 -9.99
CA VAL A 526 19.63 31.51 -9.06
C VAL A 526 20.00 30.23 -9.80
N VAL A 527 19.27 29.89 -10.87
CA VAL A 527 19.56 28.69 -11.68
C VAL A 527 20.92 28.83 -12.39
N THR A 528 21.22 29.99 -12.98
CA THR A 528 22.52 30.23 -13.63
C THR A 528 23.68 30.18 -12.62
N CYS A 529 23.49 30.72 -11.41
CA CYS A 529 24.49 30.67 -10.35
C CYS A 529 24.74 29.22 -9.88
N LEU A 530 23.68 28.43 -9.71
CA LEU A 530 23.79 27.00 -9.36
C LEU A 530 24.52 26.19 -10.43
N ILE A 531 24.24 26.44 -11.71
CA ILE A 531 24.97 25.81 -12.83
C ILE A 531 26.47 26.16 -12.77
N GLY A 532 26.79 27.44 -12.55
CA GLY A 532 28.19 27.89 -12.42
C GLY A 532 28.94 27.23 -11.25
N ILE A 533 28.29 27.09 -10.09
CA ILE A 533 28.86 26.40 -8.92
C ILE A 533 29.11 24.92 -9.22
N ILE A 534 28.14 24.24 -9.85
CA ILE A 534 28.28 22.83 -10.22
C ILE A 534 29.43 22.64 -11.23
N SER A 535 29.54 23.50 -12.23
CA SER A 535 30.64 23.47 -13.20
C SER A 535 32.01 23.73 -12.55
N ALA A 536 32.09 24.68 -11.61
CA ALA A 536 33.32 24.96 -10.88
C ALA A 536 33.75 23.79 -9.98
N LEU A 537 32.81 23.15 -9.28
CA LEU A 537 33.08 21.96 -8.47
C LEU A 537 33.51 20.77 -9.32
N GLY A 538 32.91 20.59 -10.50
CA GLY A 538 33.34 19.58 -11.47
C GLY A 538 34.76 19.81 -11.97
N ALA A 539 35.10 21.06 -12.32
CA ALA A 539 36.46 21.43 -12.75
C ALA A 539 37.49 21.26 -11.63
N LEU A 540 37.14 21.60 -10.38
CA LEU A 540 38.01 21.41 -9.22
C LEU A 540 38.22 19.92 -8.93
N GLY A 541 37.18 19.09 -9.05
CA GLY A 541 37.28 17.64 -8.94
C GLY A 541 38.23 17.04 -9.97
N CYS A 542 38.11 17.44 -11.24
CA CYS A 542 39.03 17.01 -12.30
C CYS A 542 40.48 17.43 -12.03
N ARG A 543 40.73 18.69 -11.63
CA ARG A 543 42.10 19.16 -11.33
C ARG A 543 42.71 18.43 -10.12
N THR A 544 41.90 18.16 -9.10
CA THR A 544 42.35 17.42 -7.91
C THR A 544 42.70 15.96 -8.28
N TYR A 545 41.91 15.34 -9.17
CA TYR A 545 42.22 14.02 -9.72
C TYR A 545 43.56 14.02 -10.48
N THR A 546 43.76 14.96 -11.42
CA THR A 546 45.01 15.03 -12.19
C THR A 546 46.23 15.31 -11.31
N PHE A 547 46.05 16.09 -10.24
CA PHE A 547 47.10 16.36 -9.27
C PHE A 547 47.46 15.11 -8.45
N LEU A 548 46.46 14.38 -7.93
CA LEU A 548 46.68 13.14 -7.16
C LEU A 548 47.31 12.04 -8.02
N GLU A 549 46.90 11.93 -9.28
CA GLU A 549 47.49 11.01 -10.25
C GLU A 549 48.98 11.34 -10.51
N ARG A 550 49.31 12.60 -10.77
CA ARG A 550 50.71 13.03 -10.94
C ARG A 550 51.55 12.82 -9.70
N TYR A 551 51.05 13.24 -8.53
CA TYR A 551 51.76 13.09 -7.26
C TYR A 551 52.04 11.60 -6.95
N TYR A 552 51.08 10.72 -7.21
CA TYR A 552 51.24 9.28 -7.04
C TYR A 552 52.29 8.70 -8.02
N LEU A 553 52.26 9.13 -9.29
CA LEU A 553 53.25 8.72 -10.30
C LEU A 553 54.66 9.25 -9.99
N GLU A 554 54.80 10.46 -9.47
CA GLU A 554 56.08 11.03 -9.02
C GLU A 554 56.63 10.35 -7.78
N THR A 555 55.75 10.02 -6.81
CA THR A 555 56.13 9.28 -5.60
C THR A 555 56.62 7.87 -5.95
N LEU A 556 55.98 7.20 -6.91
CA LEU A 556 56.44 5.91 -7.44
C LEU A 556 57.78 6.03 -8.18
N ARG A 557 58.03 7.15 -8.87
CA ARG A 557 59.30 7.41 -9.59
C ARG A 557 60.47 7.67 -8.64
N HIS A 558 60.25 8.46 -7.58
CA HIS A 558 61.31 8.85 -6.66
C HIS A 558 61.79 7.71 -5.75
N HIS A 559 60.98 6.67 -5.55
CA HIS A 559 61.33 5.58 -4.66
C HIS A 559 62.02 4.39 -5.32
N ASN A 560 62.31 4.39 -6.64
CA ASN A 560 63.05 3.31 -7.33
C ASN A 560 62.65 1.87 -6.93
N PHE A 561 61.38 1.64 -6.61
CA PHE A 561 60.87 0.32 -6.22
C PHE A 561 60.19 -0.33 -7.43
N LEU A 562 60.95 -1.14 -8.16
CA LEU A 562 60.40 -2.30 -8.88
C LEU A 562 60.65 -3.54 -8.02
N PRO A 563 59.67 -4.04 -7.25
CA PRO A 563 59.84 -5.30 -6.56
C PRO A 563 59.33 -6.46 -7.42
N ASP A 564 60.04 -7.57 -7.31
CA ASP A 564 59.64 -8.90 -7.75
C ASP A 564 58.24 -9.24 -7.20
N PRO A 565 57.27 -9.65 -8.05
CA PRO A 565 55.87 -9.88 -7.67
C PRO A 565 55.63 -11.08 -6.74
N THR A 566 56.67 -11.77 -6.28
CA THR A 566 56.55 -12.96 -5.43
C THR A 566 56.76 -12.72 -3.92
N ALA A 567 57.24 -11.54 -3.52
CA ALA A 567 57.49 -11.24 -2.11
C ALA A 567 56.43 -10.27 -1.53
N PHE A 568 55.70 -10.74 -0.51
CA PHE A 568 54.73 -10.04 0.35
C PHE A 568 53.24 -10.03 -0.07
N PRO A 569 52.38 -10.83 0.61
CA PRO A 569 50.93 -10.80 0.41
C PRO A 569 50.21 -9.58 1.00
N MET A 570 50.87 -8.74 1.81
CA MET A 570 50.25 -7.52 2.40
C MET A 570 50.09 -6.35 1.40
N TYR A 571 50.83 -6.33 0.28
CA TYR A 571 50.82 -5.18 -0.64
C TYR A 571 49.59 -5.15 -1.57
N ASN A 572 48.96 -6.31 -1.79
CA ASN A 572 47.73 -6.41 -2.56
C ASN A 572 46.53 -5.77 -1.84
N ASP A 573 46.56 -5.69 -0.51
CA ASP A 573 45.46 -5.12 0.28
C ASP A 573 45.39 -3.59 0.16
N VAL A 574 46.53 -2.89 0.20
CA VAL A 574 46.55 -1.42 0.08
C VAL A 574 46.18 -0.96 -1.34
N ARG A 575 46.65 -1.68 -2.36
CA ARG A 575 46.31 -1.39 -3.76
C ARG A 575 44.84 -1.66 -4.04
N ALA A 576 44.30 -2.76 -3.51
CA ALA A 576 42.87 -3.07 -3.57
C ALA A 576 42.02 -2.03 -2.81
N TRP A 577 42.50 -1.55 -1.66
CA TRP A 577 41.83 -0.54 -0.86
C TRP A 577 41.77 0.83 -1.56
N ASN A 578 42.85 1.24 -2.20
CA ASN A 578 42.90 2.49 -2.96
C ASN A 578 42.04 2.43 -4.24
N LEU A 579 42.06 1.30 -4.96
CA LEU A 579 41.15 1.06 -6.10
C LEU A 579 39.69 1.02 -5.66
N TYR A 580 39.40 0.45 -4.49
CA TYR A 580 38.07 0.44 -3.89
C TYR A 580 37.57 1.84 -3.52
N LEU A 581 38.42 2.67 -2.91
CA LEU A 581 38.11 4.07 -2.59
C LEU A 581 37.89 4.90 -3.86
N LEU A 582 38.73 4.73 -4.87
CA LEU A 582 38.56 5.37 -6.19
C LEU A 582 37.25 4.95 -6.87
N ALA A 583 36.91 3.66 -6.85
CA ALA A 583 35.66 3.16 -7.40
C ALA A 583 34.43 3.69 -6.65
N ARG A 584 34.52 3.84 -5.31
CA ARG A 584 33.44 4.44 -4.52
C ARG A 584 33.30 5.95 -4.76
N TYR A 585 34.42 6.67 -4.88
CA TYR A 585 34.40 8.10 -5.15
C TYR A 585 33.82 8.39 -6.54
N SER A 586 34.23 7.62 -7.56
CA SER A 586 33.64 7.69 -8.91
C SER A 586 32.13 7.43 -8.89
N LYS A 587 31.67 6.38 -8.21
CA LYS A 587 30.23 6.08 -8.06
C LYS A 587 29.46 7.18 -7.34
N PHE A 588 30.05 7.81 -6.32
CA PHE A 588 29.45 8.95 -5.61
C PHE A 588 29.32 10.17 -6.53
N CYS A 589 30.37 10.51 -7.28
CA CYS A 589 30.33 11.60 -8.27
C CYS A 589 29.30 11.35 -9.37
N THR A 590 29.19 10.12 -9.88
CA THR A 590 28.17 9.73 -10.87
C THR A 590 26.76 9.84 -10.29
N ALA A 591 26.52 9.36 -9.07
CA ALA A 591 25.22 9.47 -8.41
C ALA A 591 24.81 10.93 -8.16
N LEU A 592 25.75 11.78 -7.75
CA LEU A 592 25.52 13.21 -7.56
C LEU A 592 25.19 13.90 -8.90
N PHE A 593 25.91 13.53 -9.97
CA PHE A 593 25.63 14.04 -11.33
C PHE A 593 24.22 13.66 -11.80
N PHE A 594 23.79 12.40 -11.62
CA PHE A 594 22.43 11.97 -11.99
C PHE A 594 21.34 12.64 -11.14
N ALA A 595 21.58 12.86 -9.84
CA ALA A 595 20.65 13.58 -8.99
C ALA A 595 20.49 15.05 -9.44
N CYS A 596 21.59 15.72 -9.77
CA CYS A 596 21.56 17.08 -10.31
C CYS A 596 20.86 17.15 -11.68
N ALA A 597 21.14 16.20 -12.58
CA ALA A 597 20.47 16.12 -13.89
C ALA A 597 18.97 15.87 -13.75
N PHE A 598 18.55 15.00 -12.81
CA PHE A 598 17.14 14.74 -12.53
C PHE A 598 16.41 15.98 -12.04
N VAL A 599 16.99 16.74 -11.10
CA VAL A 599 16.43 18.01 -10.61
C VAL A 599 16.28 19.03 -11.75
N ALA A 600 17.27 19.11 -12.66
CA ALA A 600 17.23 20.00 -13.82
C ALA A 600 16.12 19.61 -14.82
N VAL A 601 15.93 18.31 -15.08
CA VAL A 601 14.85 17.79 -15.94
C VAL A 601 13.47 18.02 -15.31
N CYS A 602 13.31 17.75 -14.02
CA CYS A 602 12.05 18.04 -13.31
C CYS A 602 11.73 19.54 -13.31
N GLY A 603 12.74 20.41 -13.12
CA GLY A 603 12.58 21.85 -13.18
C GLY A 603 12.13 22.33 -14.58
N THR A 604 12.73 21.81 -15.65
CA THR A 604 12.35 22.16 -17.03
C THR A 604 10.95 21.66 -17.40
N VAL A 605 10.55 20.45 -16.95
CA VAL A 605 9.19 19.93 -17.12
C VAL A 605 8.17 20.79 -16.38
N LEU A 606 8.44 21.18 -15.13
CA LEU A 606 7.58 22.08 -14.35
C LEU A 606 7.43 23.47 -15.01
N ILE A 607 8.51 24.01 -15.56
CA ILE A 607 8.47 25.30 -16.28
C ILE A 607 7.65 25.17 -17.58
N LYS A 608 7.82 24.08 -18.33
CA LYS A 608 7.06 23.82 -19.57
C LYS A 608 5.58 23.62 -19.29
N PHE A 609 5.25 22.85 -18.26
CA PHE A 609 3.88 22.66 -17.78
C PHE A 609 3.25 24.00 -17.35
N LYS A 610 3.98 24.82 -16.61
CA LYS A 610 3.51 26.16 -16.21
C LYS A 610 3.29 27.10 -17.41
N LYS A 611 4.12 27.01 -18.45
CA LYS A 611 3.93 27.75 -19.71
C LYS A 611 2.68 27.30 -20.46
N GLU A 612 2.43 25.99 -20.57
CA GLU A 612 1.23 25.45 -21.24
C GLU A 612 -0.06 25.79 -20.48
N VAL A 613 -0.04 25.74 -19.15
CA VAL A 613 -1.18 26.17 -18.30
C VAL A 613 -1.43 27.68 -18.39
N SER A 614 -0.38 28.49 -18.56
CA SER A 614 -0.52 29.94 -18.75
C SER A 614 -0.97 30.33 -20.16
N ALA A 615 -0.56 29.59 -21.19
CA ALA A 615 -0.91 29.86 -22.59
C ALA A 615 -2.37 29.51 -22.93
N THR A 616 -2.98 28.61 -22.17
CA THR A 616 -4.37 28.17 -22.36
C THR A 616 -5.41 29.13 -21.74
N GLY A 617 -4.98 30.23 -21.09
CA GLY A 617 -5.87 31.15 -20.37
C GLY A 617 -6.63 30.51 -19.20
N LEU A 618 -6.27 29.26 -18.86
CA LEU A 618 -7.00 28.42 -17.90
C LEU A 618 -6.85 28.95 -16.46
N GLY A 619 -5.71 29.56 -16.14
CA GLY A 619 -5.45 30.19 -14.85
C GLY A 619 -6.36 31.38 -14.54
N GLU A 620 -6.71 32.17 -15.56
CA GLU A 620 -7.54 33.38 -15.40
C GLU A 620 -9.03 33.02 -15.27
N LYS A 621 -9.48 31.98 -15.99
CA LYS A 621 -10.80 31.37 -15.79
C LYS A 621 -10.94 30.76 -14.39
N MET A 622 -9.91 30.05 -13.89
CA MET A 622 -9.91 29.49 -12.54
C MET A 622 -9.96 30.55 -11.44
N PHE A 623 -9.24 31.67 -11.61
CA PHE A 623 -9.26 32.75 -10.62
C PHE A 623 -10.61 33.48 -10.57
N ARG A 624 -11.30 33.64 -11.71
CA ARG A 624 -12.68 34.17 -11.74
C ARG A 624 -13.68 33.24 -11.05
N THR A 625 -13.64 31.94 -11.35
CA THR A 625 -14.56 30.97 -10.73
C THR A 625 -14.32 30.85 -9.22
N PHE A 626 -13.09 31.01 -8.76
CA PHE A 626 -12.75 30.99 -7.32
C PHE A 626 -13.14 32.29 -6.60
N ALA A 627 -13.15 33.44 -7.30
CA ALA A 627 -13.63 34.71 -6.77
C ALA A 627 -15.17 34.76 -6.71
N GLU A 628 -15.86 34.16 -7.69
CA GLU A 628 -17.32 34.05 -7.73
C GLU A 628 -17.88 33.12 -6.65
N LEU A 629 -17.15 32.07 -6.26
CA LEU A 629 -17.57 31.13 -5.22
C LEU A 629 -17.34 31.63 -3.78
N ASN A 630 -16.51 32.66 -3.57
CA ASN A 630 -16.16 33.16 -2.24
C ASN A 630 -16.73 34.56 -1.91
N GLY A 631 -17.45 35.20 -2.85
CA GLY A 631 -18.05 36.52 -2.64
C GLY A 631 -19.55 36.45 -2.33
N GLY A 632 -19.91 36.49 -1.04
CA GLY A 632 -21.29 36.62 -0.61
C GLY A 632 -21.87 38.03 -0.84
N GLY A 633 -22.94 38.10 -1.62
CA GLY A 633 -24.04 39.06 -1.43
C GLY A 633 -23.92 40.45 -2.06
N MET A 634 -24.55 40.65 -3.23
CA MET A 634 -25.52 41.72 -3.43
C MET A 634 -26.52 41.34 -4.52
N ALA A 635 -27.78 41.24 -4.14
CA ALA A 635 -28.90 41.07 -5.04
C ALA A 635 -29.03 42.30 -5.95
N LYS A 636 -29.04 42.09 -7.26
CA LYS A 636 -29.66 43.01 -8.21
C LYS A 636 -30.66 42.23 -9.05
N VAL A 637 -31.92 42.39 -8.68
CA VAL A 637 -33.08 41.94 -9.44
C VAL A 637 -33.00 42.55 -10.84
N ARG A 638 -32.98 41.71 -11.87
CA ARG A 638 -33.35 42.12 -13.23
C ARG A 638 -34.09 40.98 -13.92
N ASN A 639 -35.31 41.32 -14.35
CA ASN A 639 -36.24 40.48 -15.08
C ASN A 639 -35.56 39.74 -16.24
N GLY A 640 -35.87 38.45 -16.38
CA GLY A 640 -35.44 37.66 -17.52
C GLY A 640 -35.88 36.20 -17.37
N THR A 641 -37.00 35.88 -18.00
CA THR A 641 -37.57 34.54 -18.16
C THR A 641 -36.50 33.56 -18.67
N VAL A 642 -36.04 32.63 -17.83
CA VAL A 642 -35.25 31.47 -18.26
C VAL A 642 -35.98 30.20 -17.82
N VAL A 643 -36.61 29.63 -18.84
CA VAL A 643 -37.23 28.32 -19.02
C VAL A 643 -36.76 27.21 -18.05
N ASN A 644 -37.72 26.68 -17.29
CA ASN A 644 -37.63 25.59 -16.30
C ASN A 644 -37.64 24.16 -16.93
N ASN A 645 -37.15 23.95 -18.15
CA ASN A 645 -37.30 22.67 -18.86
C ASN A 645 -36.64 21.47 -18.16
N SER A 646 -35.54 21.68 -17.42
CA SER A 646 -34.79 20.59 -16.78
C SER A 646 -35.57 19.89 -15.65
N LYS A 647 -36.48 20.59 -14.97
CA LYS A 647 -37.22 20.05 -13.83
C LYS A 647 -38.46 19.27 -14.29
N GLU A 648 -39.09 19.72 -15.37
CA GLU A 648 -40.23 19.06 -16.01
C GLU A 648 -39.79 17.73 -16.66
N GLU A 649 -38.66 17.72 -17.38
CA GLU A 649 -38.11 16.49 -18.00
C GLU A 649 -37.80 15.41 -16.96
N ARG A 650 -37.21 15.79 -15.82
CA ARG A 650 -36.94 14.84 -14.72
C ARG A 650 -38.23 14.26 -14.12
N ARG A 651 -39.30 15.05 -14.04
CA ARG A 651 -40.62 14.58 -13.58
C ARG A 651 -41.26 13.62 -14.58
N GLN A 652 -41.15 13.90 -15.88
CA GLN A 652 -41.67 13.03 -16.94
C GLN A 652 -40.94 11.67 -16.99
N VAL A 653 -39.61 11.66 -16.86
CA VAL A 653 -38.82 10.41 -16.82
C VAL A 653 -39.17 9.57 -15.58
N LEU A 654 -39.36 10.21 -14.42
CA LEU A 654 -39.75 9.51 -13.19
C LEU A 654 -41.17 8.92 -13.29
N ALA A 655 -42.11 9.67 -13.89
CA ALA A 655 -43.48 9.21 -14.11
C ALA A 655 -43.52 8.00 -15.06
N GLN A 656 -42.74 8.02 -16.16
CA GLN A 656 -42.64 6.88 -17.08
C GLN A 656 -42.04 5.63 -16.42
N LYS A 657 -41.03 5.79 -15.54
CA LYS A 657 -40.47 4.66 -14.78
C LYS A 657 -41.49 4.06 -13.81
N LEU A 658 -42.29 4.88 -13.12
CA LEU A 658 -43.33 4.41 -12.21
C LEU A 658 -44.48 3.69 -12.95
N GLN A 659 -44.86 4.19 -14.14
CA GLN A 659 -45.88 3.55 -14.96
C GLN A 659 -45.42 2.17 -15.46
N LYS A 660 -44.19 2.04 -15.97
CA LYS A 660 -43.62 0.73 -16.35
C LYS A 660 -43.57 -0.27 -15.18
N ARG A 661 -43.28 0.20 -13.96
CA ARG A 661 -43.30 -0.64 -12.75
C ARG A 661 -44.71 -1.13 -12.40
N ARG A 662 -45.73 -0.27 -12.54
CA ARG A 662 -47.13 -0.67 -12.34
C ARG A 662 -47.60 -1.69 -13.37
N GLU A 663 -47.23 -1.52 -14.65
CA GLU A 663 -47.55 -2.47 -15.71
C GLU A 663 -46.85 -3.82 -15.52
N GLN A 664 -45.60 -3.84 -15.05
CA GLN A 664 -44.89 -5.08 -14.74
C GLN A 664 -45.47 -5.78 -13.51
N ALA A 665 -45.91 -5.04 -12.48
CA ALA A 665 -46.59 -5.61 -11.33
C ALA A 665 -47.95 -6.21 -11.72
N ALA A 666 -48.72 -5.52 -12.57
CA ALA A 666 -50.02 -5.99 -13.07
C ALA A 666 -49.91 -7.21 -14.00
N LYS A 667 -48.76 -7.43 -14.65
CA LYS A 667 -48.50 -8.65 -15.43
C LYS A 667 -48.06 -9.84 -14.57
N ARG A 668 -47.67 -9.59 -13.31
CA ARG A 668 -47.24 -10.62 -12.35
C ARG A 668 -48.35 -11.05 -11.41
N SER A 669 -49.33 -10.18 -11.14
CA SER A 669 -50.63 -10.53 -10.56
C SER A 669 -51.52 -11.18 -11.59
#